data_AF-A0A8C5SAH8-F1
#
_entry.id   AF-A0A8C5SAH8-F1
#
_cell.length_a   1.000
_cell.length_b   1.000
_cell.length_c   1.000
_cell.angle_alpha   90.00
_cell.angle_beta   90.00
_cell.angle_gamma   90.00
#
_symmetry.space_group_name_H-M   'P 1'
#
loop_
_entity.id
_entity.type
_entity.pdbx_description
1 polymer ?
#
loop_
_entity_poly.entity_id
_entity_poly.type
_entity_poly.pdbx_seq_one_letter_code
_entity_poly.pdbx_strand_id
1 'polypeptide(L)'
;MAAYLQWRRFAFFDREPLTDSDGTPVLLPPGIVVCDSGRGSLVFGDILPSPHWEGQIWFLPRSLELSSFQAYKLRVTHLFQLKQHSILVSVGEEEAGLNPLVKVWNLEKRDGGTPQCTRIFPAIPGNKLTLVSCLTVHENLNFMAIGFVDGSVVLIKGDITRDRHSKTQVLQEGGHPVTGLVFRQSSKTTHLFVATTEKIQCYTLSVKDCPLLELDMRGCGLRCSTLSDPSQDLQFIVAGDECVYLYQPDERGPCFAFEGQKLIVHWYRGYLVIVSKDWKVSPKSEFTGGDAQNSDKQILNIYDLGNKFIAYSSVFDDVVDVLAEWGCLYVLTRDGKLHVLQEKDTQTKLEMLFKKNLFEMAINLAKSHHLDSDGLSEIFRQYGDHLYNKGNHDGAIQQYLRTIGKLEPSYVIRKFLDAQRIHNLTAYLQMLHLQSLANADHTTLLLNCYTKLKDISKLEEFIKTSESEVHFDVETAIKVLRQAGCYSHAVYLAEKHKHHEWYLKIQLEDIKNFQEALRYIGKLPFEQAESNMKRYGKILMHHTPNEATELLKILCTDYRPMKEQEGSGLLPERRANPDEFIPIFANNPRELKTFLEHMSEVQPDSKQGVYDTLLELRLQNWAHEQDLQIKEKLHNETILLLKSGKFQDVFDKALVLCQMHNFKDGILYLYEQHKLFQQIMHYHMQNGQYRKVVEVCELYGEQEACLWEQALGYFAHKEEDCKEYMAAVLARIETKNLMPPLLVVQTLAHNSTATLSVIKDYLISKLQRQSCQIEQDEQKIQKYREETKRIRQDIEELKTSPKIFQKTKCSICTSALELPSVHFLCSHSFHQHCFESYSESGSECPTCLPENRKVMDMIRAQEQKRDLHDQFQHQLKYSNDSFSVVADYFGRGVFNKLTLITDLPPSKSATALDASLQQDLLVKTKRST
;
A
#
# COMPACT_ATOMS: atom_id res chain seq x y z
N MET A 1 -16.61 -15.98 -56.88
CA MET A 1 -17.86 -16.12 -56.11
C MET A 1 -17.77 -15.24 -54.87
N ALA A 2 -18.09 -13.96 -54.99
CA ALA A 2 -18.23 -13.07 -53.85
C ALA A 2 -19.64 -13.28 -53.29
N ALA A 3 -19.76 -13.96 -52.14
CA ALA A 3 -21.02 -14.03 -51.44
C ALA A 3 -21.47 -12.60 -51.13
N TYR A 4 -22.63 -12.19 -51.65
CA TYR A 4 -23.34 -10.99 -51.27
C TYR A 4 -23.63 -11.05 -49.76
N LEU A 5 -22.69 -10.58 -48.94
CA LEU A 5 -22.89 -10.40 -47.51
C LEU A 5 -23.81 -9.20 -47.34
N GLN A 6 -25.11 -9.48 -47.25
CA GLN A 6 -26.11 -8.50 -46.88
C GLN A 6 -25.70 -7.83 -45.56
N TRP A 7 -25.48 -6.52 -45.58
CA TRP A 7 -25.05 -5.77 -44.40
C TRP A 7 -26.12 -5.89 -43.31
N ARG A 8 -25.70 -6.22 -42.08
CA ARG A 8 -26.62 -6.41 -40.96
C ARG A 8 -27.24 -5.07 -40.57
N ARG A 9 -28.54 -5.05 -40.32
CA ARG A 9 -29.30 -3.83 -39.98
C ARG A 9 -29.53 -3.72 -38.47
N PHE A 10 -29.25 -2.55 -37.94
CA PHE A 10 -29.50 -2.15 -36.56
C PHE A 10 -30.40 -0.90 -36.51
N ALA A 11 -30.91 -0.61 -35.32
CA ALA A 11 -31.70 0.59 -35.03
C ALA A 11 -30.97 1.40 -33.96
N PHE A 12 -29.75 1.83 -34.30
CA PHE A 12 -28.88 2.64 -33.44
C PHE A 12 -29.23 4.12 -33.44
N PHE A 13 -30.17 4.53 -34.28
CA PHE A 13 -30.73 5.87 -34.28
C PHE A 13 -32.23 5.79 -34.01
N ASP A 14 -32.74 6.72 -33.21
CA ASP A 14 -34.16 6.95 -33.03
C ASP A 14 -34.60 8.13 -33.89
N ARG A 15 -35.80 8.02 -34.48
CA ARG A 15 -36.39 9.04 -35.34
C ARG A 15 -37.52 9.73 -34.61
N GLU A 16 -37.40 11.04 -34.50
CA GLU A 16 -38.42 11.90 -33.91
C GLU A 16 -38.66 13.11 -34.80
N PRO A 17 -39.90 13.60 -34.98
CA PRO A 17 -40.12 14.91 -35.58
C PRO A 17 -39.57 16.01 -34.66
N LEU A 18 -38.94 17.04 -35.21
CA LEU A 18 -38.49 18.18 -34.42
C LEU A 18 -39.71 18.96 -33.91
N THR A 19 -39.88 18.99 -32.59
CA THR A 19 -40.96 19.74 -31.93
C THR A 19 -40.39 20.86 -31.07
N ASP A 20 -41.14 21.96 -30.96
CA ASP A 20 -40.88 23.04 -30.02
C ASP A 20 -41.15 22.60 -28.57
N SER A 21 -40.84 23.45 -27.59
CA SER A 21 -41.05 23.25 -26.15
C SER A 21 -42.49 22.88 -25.78
N ASP A 22 -43.47 23.29 -26.59
CA ASP A 22 -44.90 22.95 -26.42
C ASP A 22 -45.33 21.66 -27.16
N GLY A 23 -44.39 20.94 -27.79
CA GLY A 23 -44.66 19.69 -28.53
C GLY A 23 -45.24 19.88 -29.93
N THR A 24 -45.31 21.11 -30.43
CA THR A 24 -45.73 21.43 -31.80
C THR A 24 -44.57 21.20 -32.79
N PRO A 25 -44.80 20.58 -33.96
CA PRO A 25 -43.73 20.37 -34.94
C PRO A 25 -43.24 21.71 -35.48
N VAL A 26 -41.92 21.92 -35.49
CA VAL A 26 -41.31 23.10 -36.10
C VAL A 26 -41.46 22.98 -37.62
N LEU A 27 -42.32 23.81 -38.19
CA LEU A 27 -42.56 23.89 -39.63
C LEU A 27 -41.70 24.98 -40.23
N LEU A 28 -40.85 24.59 -41.18
CA LEU A 28 -40.03 25.53 -41.93
C LEU A 28 -40.84 26.16 -43.07
N PRO A 29 -40.46 27.37 -43.53
CA PRO A 29 -41.08 28.00 -44.68
C PRO A 29 -41.04 27.09 -45.93
N PRO A 30 -42.11 27.06 -46.73
CA PRO A 30 -42.11 26.31 -47.98
C PRO A 30 -41.16 26.98 -48.98
N GLY A 31 -40.41 26.19 -49.75
CA GLY A 31 -39.51 26.72 -50.79
C GLY A 31 -38.02 26.67 -50.48
N ILE A 32 -37.62 26.06 -49.37
CA ILE A 32 -36.22 25.80 -49.05
C ILE A 32 -35.63 24.82 -50.08
N VAL A 33 -34.57 25.25 -50.76
CA VAL A 33 -33.85 24.42 -51.74
C VAL A 33 -32.40 24.17 -51.33
N VAL A 34 -31.84 25.07 -50.53
CA VAL A 34 -30.43 25.05 -50.14
C VAL A 34 -30.35 25.06 -48.63
N CYS A 35 -29.58 24.12 -48.11
CA CYS A 35 -29.39 23.98 -46.67
C CYS A 35 -27.89 23.89 -46.37
N ASP A 36 -27.50 24.38 -45.21
CA ASP A 36 -26.21 24.08 -44.62
C ASP A 36 -26.30 24.15 -43.09
N SER A 37 -25.26 23.70 -42.39
CA SER A 37 -25.21 23.68 -40.93
C SER A 37 -23.83 24.04 -40.42
N GLY A 38 -23.78 24.87 -39.38
CA GLY A 38 -22.53 25.15 -38.68
C GLY A 38 -22.72 26.10 -37.51
N ARG A 39 -21.74 26.10 -36.60
CA ARG A 39 -21.66 26.99 -35.42
C ARG A 39 -22.94 26.97 -34.56
N GLY A 40 -23.60 25.82 -34.44
CA GLY A 40 -24.80 25.67 -33.60
C GLY A 40 -26.11 26.17 -34.22
N SER A 41 -26.16 26.40 -35.53
CA SER A 41 -27.39 26.76 -36.24
C SER A 41 -27.55 25.97 -37.55
N LEU A 42 -28.79 25.66 -37.90
CA LEU A 42 -29.16 25.21 -39.24
C LEU A 42 -29.50 26.44 -40.10
N VAL A 43 -29.01 26.48 -41.33
CA VAL A 43 -29.14 27.62 -42.25
C VAL A 43 -29.88 27.17 -43.49
N PHE A 44 -30.91 27.91 -43.89
CA PHE A 44 -31.74 27.59 -45.04
C PHE A 44 -31.84 28.78 -46.00
N GLY A 45 -31.86 28.50 -47.30
CA GLY A 45 -32.05 29.49 -48.36
C GLY A 45 -33.32 29.20 -49.15
N ASP A 46 -34.14 30.24 -49.34
CA ASP A 46 -35.38 30.16 -50.11
C ASP A 46 -35.16 30.47 -51.60
N ILE A 47 -35.96 29.83 -52.45
CA ILE A 47 -35.99 29.98 -53.92
C ILE A 47 -37.38 30.39 -54.44
N LEU A 48 -38.47 30.27 -53.67
CA LEU A 48 -39.80 30.44 -54.27
C LEU A 48 -40.20 31.92 -54.44
N PRO A 49 -40.76 32.28 -55.61
CA PRO A 49 -41.41 33.57 -55.83
C PRO A 49 -42.79 33.55 -55.16
N SER A 50 -42.81 33.56 -53.84
CA SER A 50 -43.99 34.03 -53.12
C SER A 50 -43.83 35.55 -52.97
N PRO A 51 -44.90 36.36 -53.17
CA PRO A 51 -44.82 37.83 -53.14
C PRO A 51 -44.32 38.45 -51.82
N HIS A 52 -43.89 37.63 -50.85
CA HIS A 52 -43.40 38.01 -49.54
C HIS A 52 -42.02 37.41 -49.16
N TRP A 53 -41.42 36.50 -49.96
CA TRP A 53 -40.26 35.68 -49.52
C TRP A 53 -39.14 35.57 -50.57
N GLU A 54 -38.73 36.69 -51.18
CA GLU A 54 -37.67 36.67 -52.20
C GLU A 54 -36.26 36.74 -51.57
N GLY A 55 -35.40 35.75 -51.86
CA GLY A 55 -33.97 35.75 -51.54
C GLY A 55 -33.60 35.81 -50.06
N GLN A 56 -34.42 35.23 -49.17
CA GLN A 56 -34.14 35.19 -47.73
C GLN A 56 -33.22 34.04 -47.33
N ILE A 57 -32.43 34.29 -46.29
CA ILE A 57 -31.67 33.29 -45.54
C ILE A 57 -32.27 33.17 -44.15
N TRP A 58 -32.61 31.95 -43.77
CA TRP A 58 -33.21 31.58 -42.48
C TRP A 58 -32.18 30.89 -41.59
N PHE A 59 -32.19 31.21 -40.31
CA PHE A 59 -31.41 30.54 -39.27
C PHE A 59 -32.34 29.91 -38.25
N LEU A 60 -32.10 28.63 -37.98
CA LEU A 60 -32.70 27.90 -36.88
C LEU A 60 -31.59 27.54 -35.87
N PRO A 61 -31.40 28.35 -34.81
CA PRO A 61 -30.51 28.03 -33.70
C PRO A 61 -31.10 26.94 -32.80
N ARG A 62 -30.32 26.47 -31.81
CA ARG A 62 -30.78 25.45 -30.86
C ARG A 62 -31.99 25.87 -30.01
N SER A 63 -32.26 27.16 -29.86
CA SER A 63 -33.46 27.67 -29.19
C SER A 63 -34.74 27.42 -29.99
N LEU A 64 -34.64 26.94 -31.24
CA LEU A 64 -35.75 26.73 -32.17
C LEU A 64 -36.48 28.02 -32.61
N GLU A 65 -35.95 29.18 -32.23
CA GLU A 65 -36.45 30.48 -32.68
C GLU A 65 -35.94 30.81 -34.09
N LEU A 66 -36.83 30.71 -35.07
CA LEU A 66 -36.52 30.99 -36.46
C LEU A 66 -36.26 32.49 -36.68
N SER A 67 -35.13 32.83 -37.28
CA SER A 67 -34.79 34.21 -37.69
C SER A 67 -34.43 34.28 -39.16
N SER A 68 -34.72 35.39 -39.83
CA SER A 68 -34.32 35.58 -41.23
C SER A 68 -33.86 36.98 -41.55
N PHE A 69 -33.19 37.10 -42.69
CA PHE A 69 -32.86 38.36 -43.31
C PHE A 69 -32.87 38.21 -44.84
N GLN A 70 -33.14 39.30 -45.55
CA GLN A 70 -33.09 39.31 -47.01
C GLN A 70 -31.64 39.45 -47.49
N ALA A 71 -31.12 38.41 -48.14
CA ALA A 71 -29.74 38.40 -48.65
C ALA A 71 -29.67 38.82 -50.13
N TYR A 72 -30.70 38.48 -50.91
CA TYR A 72 -30.81 38.78 -52.34
C TYR A 72 -32.22 39.25 -52.70
N LYS A 73 -32.37 39.85 -53.88
CA LYS A 73 -33.66 40.31 -54.38
C LYS A 73 -34.47 39.19 -55.03
N LEU A 74 -33.85 38.15 -55.59
CA LEU A 74 -34.56 37.06 -56.27
C LEU A 74 -34.50 35.75 -55.46
N ARG A 75 -33.33 35.10 -55.44
CA ARG A 75 -33.18 33.76 -54.83
C ARG A 75 -31.78 33.49 -54.31
N VAL A 76 -31.71 32.60 -53.32
CA VAL A 76 -30.46 32.02 -52.80
C VAL A 76 -30.23 30.67 -53.48
N THR A 77 -29.06 30.49 -54.10
CA THR A 77 -28.72 29.25 -54.84
C THR A 77 -27.73 28.35 -54.12
N HIS A 78 -26.81 28.92 -53.33
CA HIS A 78 -25.81 28.17 -52.58
C HIS A 78 -25.55 28.83 -51.23
N LEU A 79 -25.29 28.02 -50.22
CA LEU A 79 -24.92 28.43 -48.87
C LEU A 79 -23.70 27.61 -48.44
N PHE A 80 -22.77 28.27 -47.75
CA PHE A 80 -21.64 27.63 -47.10
C PHE A 80 -21.34 28.33 -45.78
N GLN A 81 -21.72 27.69 -44.68
CA GLN A 81 -21.51 28.12 -43.31
C GLN A 81 -20.21 27.52 -42.79
N LEU A 82 -19.25 28.38 -42.45
CA LEU A 82 -18.01 27.92 -41.82
C LEU A 82 -18.29 27.41 -40.40
N LYS A 83 -17.59 26.34 -40.01
CA LYS A 83 -17.77 25.70 -38.70
C LYS A 83 -16.92 26.36 -37.62
N GLN A 84 -15.73 26.85 -37.98
CA GLN A 84 -14.79 27.48 -37.03
C GLN A 84 -14.97 29.00 -36.93
N HIS A 85 -15.47 29.64 -37.98
CA HIS A 85 -15.61 31.09 -38.06
C HIS A 85 -17.07 31.51 -38.18
N SER A 86 -17.40 32.69 -37.65
CA SER A 86 -18.74 33.28 -37.73
C SER A 86 -19.05 33.90 -39.10
N ILE A 87 -18.69 33.20 -40.17
CA ILE A 87 -18.81 33.69 -41.53
C ILE A 87 -19.72 32.76 -42.31
N LEU A 88 -20.67 33.35 -43.02
CA LEU A 88 -21.55 32.68 -43.96
C LEU A 88 -21.22 33.18 -45.37
N VAL A 89 -21.01 32.27 -46.31
CA VAL A 89 -20.89 32.62 -47.73
C VAL A 89 -22.16 32.16 -48.42
N SER A 90 -22.80 33.07 -49.16
CA SER A 90 -23.96 32.74 -49.97
C SER A 90 -23.75 33.14 -51.42
N VAL A 91 -24.46 32.45 -52.32
CA VAL A 91 -24.52 32.79 -53.74
C VAL A 91 -25.98 32.95 -54.12
N GLY A 92 -26.31 34.05 -54.79
CA GLY A 92 -27.69 34.34 -55.18
C GLY A 92 -27.78 35.34 -56.32
N GLU A 93 -29.00 35.55 -56.79
CA GLU A 93 -29.31 36.42 -57.93
C GLU A 93 -30.00 37.70 -57.44
N GLU A 94 -29.53 38.87 -57.91
CA GLU A 94 -30.21 40.15 -57.67
C GLU A 94 -31.15 40.54 -58.81
N GLU A 95 -30.79 40.23 -60.05
CA GLU A 95 -31.58 40.52 -61.25
C GLU A 95 -31.52 39.34 -62.21
N ALA A 96 -32.63 39.07 -62.91
CA ALA A 96 -32.73 37.93 -63.81
C ALA A 96 -31.84 38.15 -65.04
N GLY A 97 -30.94 37.20 -65.33
CA GLY A 97 -30.05 37.25 -66.50
C GLY A 97 -28.67 37.87 -66.26
N LEU A 98 -28.39 38.35 -65.04
CA LEU A 98 -27.04 38.73 -64.61
C LEU A 98 -26.32 37.56 -63.92
N ASN A 99 -25.00 37.68 -63.77
CA ASN A 99 -24.21 36.69 -63.06
C ASN A 99 -24.62 36.63 -61.58
N PRO A 100 -24.65 35.43 -60.97
CA PRO A 100 -24.88 35.31 -59.55
C PRO A 100 -23.78 36.03 -58.75
N LEU A 101 -24.18 36.67 -57.66
CA LEU A 101 -23.28 37.37 -56.74
C LEU A 101 -22.93 36.45 -55.57
N VAL A 102 -21.66 36.49 -55.18
CA VAL A 102 -21.18 35.91 -53.92
C VAL A 102 -21.18 37.01 -52.87
N LYS A 103 -21.85 36.76 -51.73
CA LYS A 103 -21.84 37.64 -50.56
C LYS A 103 -21.23 36.92 -49.37
N VAL A 104 -20.28 37.57 -48.70
CA VAL A 104 -19.60 37.07 -47.49
C VAL A 104 -20.13 37.84 -46.28
N TRP A 105 -20.87 37.15 -45.42
CA TRP A 105 -21.55 37.72 -44.26
C TRP A 105 -20.79 37.42 -42.98
N ASN A 106 -20.58 38.44 -42.14
CA ASN A 106 -20.11 38.27 -40.78
C ASN A 106 -21.31 38.27 -39.83
N LEU A 107 -21.55 37.13 -39.16
CA LEU A 107 -22.73 36.94 -38.32
C LEU A 107 -22.59 37.55 -36.91
N GLU A 108 -21.39 37.97 -36.48
CA GLU A 108 -21.17 38.62 -35.18
C GLU A 108 -21.59 40.08 -35.16
N LYS A 109 -21.42 40.76 -36.30
CA LYS A 109 -21.78 42.17 -36.46
C LYS A 109 -23.14 42.22 -37.14
N ARG A 110 -24.16 42.66 -36.41
CA ARG A 110 -25.52 42.81 -36.93
C ARG A 110 -25.97 44.26 -36.86
N ASP A 111 -26.40 44.80 -37.99
CA ASP A 111 -27.01 46.12 -38.10
C ASP A 111 -28.53 45.93 -38.30
N GLY A 112 -29.34 46.34 -37.32
CA GLY A 112 -30.80 46.23 -37.40
C GLY A 112 -31.33 44.79 -37.55
N GLY A 113 -30.59 43.79 -37.05
CA GLY A 113 -30.93 42.37 -37.18
C GLY A 113 -30.33 41.67 -38.42
N THR A 114 -29.83 42.44 -39.40
CA THR A 114 -29.18 41.90 -40.59
C THR A 114 -27.66 41.71 -40.36
N PRO A 115 -27.07 40.56 -40.74
CA PRO A 115 -25.62 40.37 -40.66
C PRO A 115 -24.85 41.34 -41.56
N GLN A 116 -23.67 41.77 -41.13
CA GLN A 116 -22.81 42.66 -41.91
C GLN A 116 -22.26 41.92 -43.15
N CYS A 117 -22.55 42.43 -44.34
CA CYS A 117 -21.93 41.95 -45.58
C CYS A 117 -20.52 42.55 -45.72
N THR A 118 -19.49 41.72 -45.54
CA THR A 118 -18.09 42.14 -45.59
C THR A 118 -17.54 42.27 -47.00
N ARG A 119 -18.03 41.44 -47.93
CA ARG A 119 -17.54 41.40 -49.32
C ARG A 119 -18.65 40.96 -50.27
N ILE A 120 -18.68 41.58 -51.46
CA ILE A 120 -19.58 41.25 -52.56
C ILE A 120 -18.77 41.22 -53.86
N PHE A 121 -18.91 40.18 -54.66
CA PHE A 121 -18.28 40.08 -55.98
C PHE A 121 -19.06 39.10 -56.88
N PRO A 122 -18.98 39.23 -58.21
CA PRO A 122 -19.68 38.33 -59.12
C PRO A 122 -18.97 36.98 -59.26
N ALA A 123 -19.72 35.88 -59.27
CA ALA A 123 -19.19 34.54 -59.55
C ALA A 123 -19.06 34.33 -61.07
N ILE A 124 -17.88 34.65 -61.63
CA ILE A 124 -17.64 34.55 -63.08
C ILE A 124 -16.34 33.77 -63.33
N PRO A 125 -16.36 32.71 -64.17
CA PRO A 125 -15.16 32.10 -64.70
C PRO A 125 -14.63 32.95 -65.86
N GLY A 126 -13.72 33.88 -65.55
CA GLY A 126 -13.18 34.80 -66.55
C GLY A 126 -14.24 35.80 -67.03
N ASN A 127 -14.61 35.75 -68.32
CA ASN A 127 -15.58 36.65 -68.96
C ASN A 127 -16.86 35.94 -69.44
N LYS A 128 -17.09 34.67 -69.07
CA LYS A 128 -18.25 33.87 -69.54
C LYS A 128 -19.40 33.92 -68.54
N LEU A 129 -20.63 34.05 -69.05
CA LEU A 129 -21.86 33.98 -68.25
C LEU A 129 -22.22 32.50 -68.00
N THR A 130 -22.01 32.02 -66.78
CA THR A 130 -22.30 30.63 -66.39
C THR A 130 -22.92 30.58 -64.98
N LEU A 131 -23.83 29.63 -64.75
CA LEU A 131 -24.39 29.37 -63.43
C LEU A 131 -23.41 28.61 -62.52
N VAL A 132 -23.44 28.95 -61.23
CA VAL A 132 -22.70 28.22 -60.18
C VAL A 132 -23.38 26.88 -59.92
N SER A 133 -22.61 25.81 -59.83
CA SER A 133 -23.08 24.46 -59.53
C SER A 133 -22.71 23.99 -58.12
N CYS A 134 -21.59 24.47 -57.57
CA CYS A 134 -21.14 24.13 -56.23
C CYS A 134 -20.20 25.21 -55.66
N LEU A 135 -20.19 25.34 -54.35
CA LEU A 135 -19.38 26.28 -53.59
C LEU A 135 -18.69 25.53 -52.43
N THR A 136 -17.42 25.81 -52.20
CA THR A 136 -16.74 25.36 -50.98
C THR A 136 -15.76 26.41 -50.48
N VAL A 137 -15.62 26.51 -49.16
CA VAL A 137 -14.75 27.45 -48.49
C VAL A 137 -13.88 26.70 -47.50
N HIS A 138 -12.58 26.96 -47.52
CA HIS A 138 -11.65 26.34 -46.58
C HIS A 138 -11.76 27.02 -45.21
N GLU A 139 -11.74 26.24 -44.13
CA GLU A 139 -11.90 26.75 -42.75
C GLU A 139 -10.87 27.83 -42.37
N ASN A 140 -9.62 27.74 -42.84
CA ASN A 140 -8.59 28.78 -42.65
C ASN A 140 -8.85 30.15 -43.35
N LEU A 141 -9.98 30.33 -44.05
CA LEU A 141 -10.36 31.55 -44.78
C LEU A 141 -9.40 32.02 -45.89
N ASN A 142 -8.43 31.18 -46.30
CA ASN A 142 -7.46 31.53 -47.34
C ASN A 142 -7.82 30.99 -48.73
N PHE A 143 -8.79 30.08 -48.83
CA PHE A 143 -9.17 29.44 -50.09
C PHE A 143 -10.69 29.34 -50.21
N MET A 144 -11.22 29.79 -51.33
CA MET A 144 -12.61 29.55 -51.76
C MET A 144 -12.59 29.01 -53.18
N ALA A 145 -13.37 27.96 -53.44
CA ALA A 145 -13.53 27.40 -54.78
C ALA A 145 -14.99 27.45 -55.20
N ILE A 146 -15.21 27.87 -56.44
CA ILE A 146 -16.53 27.99 -57.08
C ILE A 146 -16.50 27.13 -58.35
N GLY A 147 -17.42 26.19 -58.43
CA GLY A 147 -17.60 25.31 -59.58
C GLY A 147 -18.80 25.76 -60.40
N PHE A 148 -18.69 25.61 -61.71
CA PHE A 148 -19.69 26.06 -62.67
C PHE A 148 -20.27 24.90 -63.47
N VAL A 149 -21.47 25.12 -64.01
CA VAL A 149 -22.18 24.13 -64.85
C VAL A 149 -21.44 23.84 -66.16
N ASP A 150 -20.61 24.76 -66.65
CA ASP A 150 -19.78 24.57 -67.85
C ASP A 150 -18.50 23.75 -67.59
N GLY A 151 -18.28 23.30 -66.36
CA GLY A 151 -17.08 22.56 -65.95
C GLY A 151 -15.92 23.45 -65.49
N SER A 152 -16.08 24.77 -65.51
CA SER A 152 -15.04 25.68 -65.03
C SER A 152 -14.93 25.65 -63.50
N VAL A 153 -13.71 25.80 -62.97
CA VAL A 153 -13.45 25.91 -61.52
C VAL A 153 -12.62 27.15 -61.25
N VAL A 154 -13.16 28.06 -60.43
CA VAL A 154 -12.50 29.29 -60.00
C VAL A 154 -12.04 29.15 -58.56
N LEU A 155 -10.75 29.37 -58.31
CA LEU A 155 -10.14 29.38 -56.99
C LEU A 155 -9.77 30.82 -56.61
N ILE A 156 -10.24 31.27 -55.46
CA ILE A 156 -9.88 32.53 -54.83
C ILE A 156 -8.89 32.22 -53.71
N LYS A 157 -7.66 32.74 -53.83
CA LYS A 157 -6.57 32.60 -52.86
C LYS A 157 -6.38 33.88 -52.06
N GLY A 158 -6.22 33.78 -50.74
CA GLY A 158 -6.06 34.91 -49.80
C GLY A 158 -7.28 35.07 -48.90
N ASP A 159 -7.24 36.07 -48.01
CA ASP A 159 -8.32 36.33 -47.04
C ASP A 159 -9.64 36.59 -47.75
N ILE A 160 -10.59 35.66 -47.61
CA ILE A 160 -11.90 35.70 -48.26
C ILE A 160 -12.73 36.90 -47.79
N THR A 161 -12.51 37.37 -46.56
CA THR A 161 -13.27 38.49 -45.96
C THR A 161 -12.80 39.85 -46.45
N ARG A 162 -11.62 39.94 -47.08
CA ARG A 162 -10.99 41.21 -47.49
C ARG A 162 -10.58 41.20 -48.94
N ASP A 163 -10.95 42.25 -49.68
CA ASP A 163 -10.69 42.30 -51.11
C ASP A 163 -9.20 42.55 -51.45
N ARG A 164 -8.51 43.40 -50.66
CA ARG A 164 -7.16 43.93 -50.96
C ARG A 164 -6.03 42.89 -51.10
N HIS A 165 -6.23 41.65 -50.66
CA HIS A 165 -5.19 40.60 -50.68
C HIS A 165 -5.62 39.31 -51.37
N SER A 166 -6.79 39.29 -52.01
CA SER A 166 -7.31 38.09 -52.68
C SER A 166 -6.93 38.06 -54.16
N LYS A 167 -6.48 36.90 -54.64
CA LYS A 167 -6.17 36.63 -56.05
C LYS A 167 -7.13 35.56 -56.58
N THR A 168 -7.80 35.86 -57.68
CA THR A 168 -8.68 34.91 -58.37
C THR A 168 -7.90 34.21 -59.48
N GLN A 169 -7.94 32.88 -59.50
CA GLN A 169 -7.28 32.01 -60.49
C GLN A 169 -8.29 31.01 -61.02
N VAL A 170 -8.41 30.87 -62.35
CA VAL A 170 -9.19 29.80 -62.97
C VAL A 170 -8.32 28.54 -63.03
N LEU A 171 -8.75 27.44 -62.41
CA LEU A 171 -8.01 26.17 -62.36
C LEU A 171 -8.32 25.29 -63.57
N GLN A 172 -9.58 25.29 -63.99
CA GLN A 172 -10.09 24.51 -65.12
C GLN A 172 -11.06 25.37 -65.91
N GLU A 173 -10.97 25.30 -67.23
CA GLU A 173 -11.94 25.89 -68.15
C GLU A 173 -12.57 24.80 -69.01
N GLY A 174 -13.90 24.70 -68.97
CA GLY A 174 -14.65 23.74 -69.77
C GLY A 174 -14.59 22.29 -69.29
N GLY A 175 -15.49 21.48 -69.84
CA GLY A 175 -15.62 20.05 -69.56
C GLY A 175 -17.05 19.67 -69.25
N HIS A 176 -17.22 18.83 -68.23
CA HIS A 176 -18.52 18.40 -67.73
C HIS A 176 -18.89 19.18 -66.45
N PRO A 177 -20.19 19.33 -66.13
CA PRO A 177 -20.62 20.10 -64.97
C PRO A 177 -19.92 19.67 -63.68
N VAL A 178 -19.41 20.63 -62.92
CA VAL A 178 -18.80 20.37 -61.62
C VAL A 178 -19.91 20.03 -60.62
N THR A 179 -19.87 18.85 -60.02
CA THR A 179 -20.92 18.34 -59.13
C THR A 179 -20.51 18.36 -57.65
N GLY A 180 -19.21 18.45 -57.36
CA GLY A 180 -18.71 18.53 -55.99
C GLY A 180 -17.34 19.18 -55.90
N LEU A 181 -17.13 20.00 -54.86
CA LEU A 181 -15.86 20.62 -54.54
C LEU A 181 -15.60 20.49 -53.04
N VAL A 182 -14.41 20.02 -52.68
CA VAL A 182 -14.05 19.81 -51.28
C VAL A 182 -12.57 20.09 -51.06
N PHE A 183 -12.28 20.91 -50.04
CA PHE A 183 -10.91 21.10 -49.57
C PHE A 183 -10.51 20.01 -48.56
N ARG A 184 -9.29 19.51 -48.70
CA ARG A 184 -8.61 18.66 -47.71
C ARG A 184 -7.31 19.30 -47.29
N GLN A 185 -7.08 19.47 -45.99
CA GLN A 185 -5.79 19.89 -45.46
C GLN A 185 -5.10 18.71 -44.77
N SER A 186 -3.92 18.33 -45.26
CA SER A 186 -3.04 17.37 -44.62
C SER A 186 -1.76 18.07 -44.20
N SER A 187 -1.55 18.26 -42.90
CA SER A 187 -0.40 19.02 -42.37
C SER A 187 -0.30 20.44 -42.99
N LYS A 188 0.68 20.66 -43.88
CA LYS A 188 0.93 21.94 -44.57
C LYS A 188 0.45 21.96 -46.04
N THR A 189 -0.02 20.83 -46.57
CA THR A 189 -0.52 20.74 -47.94
C THR A 189 -2.04 20.84 -47.97
N THR A 190 -2.55 21.76 -48.79
CA THR A 190 -3.99 21.87 -49.07
C THR A 190 -4.26 21.29 -50.45
N HIS A 191 -5.18 20.33 -50.52
CA HIS A 191 -5.66 19.73 -51.75
C HIS A 191 -7.12 20.15 -51.99
N LEU A 192 -7.48 20.35 -53.25
CA LEU A 192 -8.85 20.59 -53.69
C LEU A 192 -9.28 19.41 -54.56
N PHE A 193 -10.26 18.65 -54.07
CA PHE A 193 -10.93 17.64 -54.88
C PHE A 193 -12.05 18.28 -55.69
N VAL A 194 -12.09 17.91 -56.97
CA VAL A 194 -13.09 18.35 -57.94
C VAL A 194 -13.76 17.10 -58.50
N ALA A 195 -15.05 16.96 -58.24
CA ALA A 195 -15.89 15.96 -58.88
C ALA A 195 -16.73 16.63 -59.96
N THR A 196 -16.74 16.03 -61.15
CA THR A 196 -17.64 16.37 -62.25
C THR A 196 -18.60 15.20 -62.49
N THR A 197 -19.49 15.31 -63.47
CA THR A 197 -20.35 14.17 -63.84
C THR A 197 -19.57 12.98 -64.41
N GLU A 198 -18.35 13.18 -64.93
CA GLU A 198 -17.55 12.13 -65.58
C GLU A 198 -16.20 11.86 -64.92
N LYS A 199 -15.56 12.85 -64.30
CA LYS A 199 -14.18 12.73 -63.78
C LYS A 199 -14.05 13.18 -62.34
N ILE A 200 -13.05 12.61 -61.65
CA ILE A 200 -12.60 13.05 -60.33
C ILE A 200 -11.15 13.49 -60.42
N GLN A 201 -10.88 14.69 -59.92
CA GLN A 201 -9.61 15.38 -60.04
C GLN A 201 -9.16 15.92 -58.67
N CYS A 202 -7.85 16.03 -58.47
CA CYS A 202 -7.24 16.58 -57.26
C CYS A 202 -6.19 17.62 -57.64
N TYR A 203 -6.32 18.84 -57.09
CA TYR A 203 -5.35 19.92 -57.25
C TYR A 203 -4.58 20.14 -55.96
N THR A 204 -3.25 20.23 -56.04
CA THR A 204 -2.42 20.54 -54.86
C THR A 204 -2.12 22.04 -54.78
N LEU A 205 -2.76 22.75 -53.85
CA LEU A 205 -2.80 24.22 -53.82
C LEU A 205 -1.60 24.89 -53.15
N SER A 206 -0.82 24.15 -52.36
CA SER A 206 0.38 24.69 -51.70
C SER A 206 1.53 24.96 -52.67
N VAL A 207 1.43 24.51 -53.92
CA VAL A 207 2.41 24.71 -54.98
C VAL A 207 1.92 25.82 -55.92
N LYS A 208 2.81 26.72 -56.37
CA LYS A 208 2.45 27.89 -57.18
C LYS A 208 1.63 27.55 -58.42
N ASP A 209 1.93 26.43 -59.08
CA ASP A 209 1.30 26.01 -60.33
C ASP A 209 0.07 25.10 -60.15
N CYS A 210 -0.32 24.78 -58.91
CA CYS A 210 -1.45 23.90 -58.59
C CYS A 210 -1.51 22.61 -59.44
N PRO A 211 -0.55 21.67 -59.31
CA PRO A 211 -0.54 20.47 -60.14
C PRO A 211 -1.83 19.66 -59.97
N LEU A 212 -2.37 19.21 -61.11
CA LEU A 212 -3.57 18.40 -61.25
C LEU A 212 -3.21 16.92 -61.35
N LEU A 213 -3.90 16.08 -60.57
CA LEU A 213 -3.93 14.63 -60.72
C LEU A 213 -5.36 14.16 -61.05
N GLU A 214 -5.53 13.42 -62.14
CA GLU A 214 -6.80 12.75 -62.46
C GLU A 214 -6.87 11.41 -61.70
N LEU A 215 -7.86 11.24 -60.83
CA LEU A 215 -7.97 10.09 -59.92
C LEU A 215 -8.87 8.97 -60.45
N ASP A 216 -9.98 9.31 -61.10
CA ASP A 216 -10.86 8.35 -61.79
C ASP A 216 -11.62 9.05 -62.92
N MET A 217 -12.03 8.25 -63.89
CA MET A 217 -12.88 8.63 -65.04
C MET A 217 -14.35 8.29 -64.79
N ARG A 218 -14.75 8.26 -63.51
CA ARG A 218 -16.14 8.10 -63.07
C ARG A 218 -16.48 9.23 -62.12
N GLY A 219 -17.41 10.08 -62.54
CA GLY A 219 -17.91 11.18 -61.74
C GLY A 219 -19.08 10.79 -60.85
N CYS A 220 -19.78 11.81 -60.36
CA CYS A 220 -21.01 11.62 -59.58
C CYS A 220 -22.04 12.70 -59.88
N GLY A 221 -23.29 12.45 -59.49
CA GLY A 221 -24.34 13.45 -59.46
C GLY A 221 -24.08 14.57 -58.45
N LEU A 222 -24.88 15.62 -58.51
CA LEU A 222 -24.90 16.69 -57.51
C LEU A 222 -25.18 16.12 -56.12
N ARG A 223 -24.54 16.67 -55.08
CA ARG A 223 -24.68 16.25 -53.68
C ARG A 223 -24.31 14.78 -53.39
N CYS A 224 -23.63 14.10 -54.31
CA CYS A 224 -23.17 12.71 -54.15
C CYS A 224 -21.69 12.59 -53.78
N SER A 225 -21.08 13.67 -53.28
CA SER A 225 -19.68 13.70 -52.84
C SER A 225 -19.54 14.38 -51.48
N THR A 226 -18.67 13.85 -50.61
CA THR A 226 -18.42 14.42 -49.29
C THR A 226 -17.00 14.08 -48.80
N LEU A 227 -16.57 14.67 -47.68
CA LEU A 227 -15.29 14.35 -47.04
C LEU A 227 -15.54 13.51 -45.77
N SER A 228 -14.74 12.47 -45.55
CA SER A 228 -14.73 11.80 -44.25
C SER A 228 -14.13 12.70 -43.17
N ASP A 229 -14.32 12.32 -41.91
CA ASP A 229 -13.78 13.02 -40.77
C ASP A 229 -12.29 12.71 -40.55
N PRO A 230 -11.58 13.48 -39.69
CA PRO A 230 -10.17 13.24 -39.41
C PRO A 230 -9.86 11.84 -38.87
N SER A 231 -10.81 11.17 -38.21
CA SER A 231 -10.61 9.81 -37.69
C SER A 231 -10.46 8.75 -38.79
N GLN A 232 -10.93 9.06 -40.00
CA GLN A 232 -10.83 8.22 -41.19
C GLN A 232 -9.98 8.91 -42.26
N ASP A 233 -8.88 9.55 -41.89
CA ASP A 233 -7.87 10.12 -42.80
C ASP A 233 -8.36 11.18 -43.82
N LEU A 234 -9.52 11.81 -43.61
CA LEU A 234 -10.10 12.82 -44.51
C LEU A 234 -10.15 12.32 -45.98
N GLN A 235 -10.64 11.10 -46.21
CA GLN A 235 -10.80 10.54 -47.55
C GLN A 235 -11.97 11.22 -48.26
N PHE A 236 -11.80 11.51 -49.55
CA PHE A 236 -12.86 12.07 -50.37
C PHE A 236 -13.78 10.96 -50.87
N ILE A 237 -15.06 11.03 -50.52
CA ILE A 237 -16.05 10.00 -50.79
C ILE A 237 -16.91 10.43 -51.97
N VAL A 238 -17.04 9.56 -52.97
CA VAL A 238 -17.86 9.79 -54.15
C VAL A 238 -18.79 8.61 -54.37
N ALA A 239 -20.09 8.86 -54.35
CA ALA A 239 -21.09 7.84 -54.65
C ALA A 239 -21.52 7.92 -56.11
N GLY A 240 -21.29 6.83 -56.83
CA GLY A 240 -22.04 6.52 -58.05
C GLY A 240 -23.26 5.68 -57.73
N ASP A 241 -24.05 5.35 -58.75
CA ASP A 241 -25.32 4.63 -58.58
C ASP A 241 -25.15 3.28 -57.86
N GLU A 242 -24.15 2.49 -58.26
CA GLU A 242 -23.94 1.13 -57.72
C GLU A 242 -22.84 1.03 -56.64
N CYS A 243 -21.92 2.01 -56.60
CA CYS A 243 -20.74 1.94 -55.75
C CYS A 243 -20.37 3.29 -55.15
N VAL A 244 -19.87 3.26 -53.92
CA VAL A 244 -19.20 4.37 -53.25
C VAL A 244 -17.70 4.13 -53.28
N TYR A 245 -16.95 5.12 -53.75
CA TYR A 245 -15.50 5.11 -53.85
C TYR A 245 -14.89 6.11 -52.87
N LEU A 246 -13.80 5.72 -52.22
CA LEU A 246 -13.04 6.59 -51.33
C LEU A 246 -11.71 6.92 -52.01
N TYR A 247 -11.32 8.18 -51.97
CA TYR A 247 -10.13 8.71 -52.65
C TYR A 247 -9.18 9.38 -51.67
N GLN A 248 -7.90 9.16 -51.89
CA GLN A 248 -6.79 9.92 -51.29
C GLN A 248 -6.22 10.86 -52.37
N PRO A 249 -5.40 11.87 -52.01
CA PRO A 249 -4.88 12.81 -53.00
C PRO A 249 -4.03 12.17 -54.08
N ASP A 250 -3.37 11.06 -53.76
CA ASP A 250 -2.39 10.40 -54.63
C ASP A 250 -2.94 9.12 -55.29
N GLU A 251 -3.96 8.50 -54.69
CA GLU A 251 -4.46 7.21 -55.13
C GLU A 251 -5.96 7.01 -54.88
N ARG A 252 -6.50 6.00 -55.56
CA ARG A 252 -7.85 5.51 -55.35
C ARG A 252 -7.88 4.48 -54.23
N GLY A 253 -8.70 4.75 -53.23
CA GLY A 253 -8.91 3.89 -52.06
C GLY A 253 -9.99 2.82 -52.26
N PRO A 254 -10.56 2.28 -51.16
CA PRO A 254 -11.52 1.17 -51.22
C PRO A 254 -12.84 1.56 -51.88
N CYS A 255 -13.57 0.54 -52.35
CA CYS A 255 -14.91 0.69 -52.93
C CYS A 255 -15.93 -0.20 -52.22
N PHE A 256 -17.15 0.31 -52.06
CA PHE A 256 -18.26 -0.39 -51.44
C PHE A 256 -19.47 -0.40 -52.38
N ALA A 257 -20.02 -1.59 -52.63
CA ALA A 257 -21.21 -1.73 -53.46
C ALA A 257 -22.47 -1.48 -52.62
N PHE A 258 -23.31 -0.53 -53.05
CA PHE A 258 -24.59 -0.21 -52.45
C PHE A 258 -25.62 -0.03 -53.55
N GLU A 259 -26.76 -0.71 -53.46
CA GLU A 259 -27.81 -0.64 -54.50
C GLU A 259 -28.62 0.68 -54.45
N GLY A 260 -29.24 1.04 -55.57
CA GLY A 260 -30.18 2.17 -55.69
C GLY A 260 -29.56 3.47 -56.21
N GLN A 261 -30.34 4.29 -56.89
CA GLN A 261 -29.87 5.58 -57.40
C GLN A 261 -29.55 6.52 -56.23
N LYS A 262 -28.32 7.01 -56.15
CA LYS A 262 -27.85 7.85 -55.03
C LYS A 262 -28.25 9.30 -55.27
N LEU A 263 -28.86 9.94 -54.28
CA LEU A 263 -29.34 11.32 -54.36
C LEU A 263 -28.51 12.26 -53.49
N ILE A 264 -28.25 11.86 -52.25
CA ILE A 264 -27.52 12.67 -51.27
C ILE A 264 -26.54 11.75 -50.54
N VAL A 265 -25.32 12.24 -50.36
CA VAL A 265 -24.28 11.59 -49.55
C VAL A 265 -23.77 12.58 -48.52
N HIS A 266 -23.79 12.16 -47.27
CA HIS A 266 -23.30 12.96 -46.16
C HIS A 266 -22.43 12.12 -45.23
N TRP A 267 -21.45 12.74 -44.59
CA TRP A 267 -20.60 12.08 -43.59
C TRP A 267 -20.88 12.62 -42.20
N TYR A 268 -21.11 11.72 -41.25
CA TYR A 268 -21.45 12.08 -39.88
C TYR A 268 -20.79 11.14 -38.88
N ARG A 269 -19.85 11.66 -38.07
CA ARG A 269 -19.22 10.94 -36.94
C ARG A 269 -18.79 9.49 -37.24
N GLY A 270 -18.14 9.27 -38.38
CA GLY A 270 -17.68 7.93 -38.79
C GLY A 270 -18.72 7.11 -39.59
N TYR A 271 -19.95 7.61 -39.71
CA TYR A 271 -20.99 7.02 -40.54
C TYR A 271 -21.10 7.69 -41.90
N LEU A 272 -21.33 6.87 -42.92
CA LEU A 272 -21.73 7.29 -44.25
C LEU A 272 -23.25 7.28 -44.34
N VAL A 273 -23.86 8.45 -44.54
CA VAL A 273 -25.30 8.61 -44.74
C VAL A 273 -25.57 8.70 -46.23
N ILE A 274 -26.48 7.86 -46.71
CA ILE A 274 -26.88 7.81 -48.12
C ILE A 274 -28.40 7.90 -48.20
N VAL A 275 -28.89 8.87 -48.98
CA VAL A 275 -30.27 8.90 -49.46
C VAL A 275 -30.29 8.34 -50.87
N SER A 276 -31.12 7.32 -51.08
CA SER A 276 -31.21 6.59 -52.34
C SER A 276 -32.66 6.35 -52.75
N LYS A 277 -32.90 6.25 -54.06
CA LYS A 277 -34.16 5.85 -54.65
C LYS A 277 -34.02 4.46 -55.26
N ASP A 278 -34.96 3.57 -54.98
CA ASP A 278 -34.96 2.23 -55.57
C ASP A 278 -35.30 2.28 -57.06
N TRP A 279 -34.55 1.52 -57.88
CA TRP A 279 -34.75 1.43 -59.33
C TRP A 279 -36.09 0.76 -59.73
N LYS A 280 -36.82 0.17 -58.77
CA LYS A 280 -37.95 -0.73 -59.02
C LYS A 280 -39.29 -0.04 -59.33
N VAL A 281 -39.31 1.27 -59.59
CA VAL A 281 -40.50 2.02 -60.05
C VAL A 281 -40.03 3.12 -61.01
N SER A 282 -40.27 3.20 -62.32
CA SER A 282 -40.83 2.38 -63.41
C SER A 282 -40.39 3.04 -64.75
N PRO A 283 -40.52 2.41 -65.94
CA PRO A 283 -41.63 2.80 -66.81
C PRO A 283 -42.16 1.64 -67.67
N LYS A 284 -43.28 1.02 -67.24
CA LYS A 284 -44.19 0.29 -68.13
C LYS A 284 -45.61 0.37 -67.57
N SER A 285 -46.36 1.41 -67.94
CA SER A 285 -47.81 1.32 -68.26
C SER A 285 -48.33 2.70 -68.64
N GLU A 286 -48.13 3.07 -69.90
CA GLU A 286 -49.13 3.90 -70.58
C GLU A 286 -50.37 3.01 -70.78
N PHE A 287 -51.33 3.05 -69.85
CA PHE A 287 -52.77 2.86 -70.07
C PHE A 287 -53.47 2.75 -68.71
N THR A 288 -53.93 3.88 -68.17
CA THR A 288 -55.23 4.10 -67.49
C THR A 288 -55.19 5.46 -66.80
N GLY A 289 -56.13 6.33 -67.13
CA GLY A 289 -56.27 7.64 -66.49
C GLY A 289 -56.70 7.52 -65.02
N GLY A 290 -56.01 8.26 -64.16
CA GLY A 290 -56.27 8.44 -62.74
C GLY A 290 -55.11 9.23 -62.12
N ASP A 291 -55.42 10.30 -61.39
CA ASP A 291 -54.52 11.37 -60.97
C ASP A 291 -53.13 10.97 -60.45
N ALA A 292 -52.11 11.71 -60.90
CA ALA A 292 -50.72 11.58 -60.52
C ALA A 292 -50.48 12.06 -59.07
N GLN A 293 -50.37 11.13 -58.13
CA GLN A 293 -49.60 11.29 -56.88
C GLN A 293 -48.79 10.03 -56.61
N ASN A 294 -47.80 9.74 -57.46
CA ASN A 294 -46.74 8.79 -57.12
C ASN A 294 -45.72 9.54 -56.24
N SER A 295 -45.81 9.41 -54.92
CA SER A 295 -44.72 9.85 -54.05
C SER A 295 -43.53 8.91 -54.25
N ASP A 296 -42.47 9.44 -54.86
CA ASP A 296 -41.19 8.74 -55.00
C ASP A 296 -40.57 8.54 -53.61
N LYS A 297 -40.85 7.39 -52.99
CA LYS A 297 -40.30 7.04 -51.67
C LYS A 297 -38.78 6.94 -51.75
N GLN A 298 -38.09 7.64 -50.87
CA GLN A 298 -36.64 7.63 -50.75
C GLN A 298 -36.22 6.88 -49.48
N ILE A 299 -35.12 6.14 -49.56
CA ILE A 299 -34.58 5.36 -48.44
C ILE A 299 -33.30 6.04 -47.95
N LEU A 300 -33.30 6.41 -46.67
CA LEU A 300 -32.11 6.89 -45.96
C LEU A 300 -31.47 5.72 -45.22
N ASN A 301 -30.21 5.45 -45.53
CA ASN A 301 -29.39 4.44 -44.87
C ASN A 301 -28.17 5.10 -44.21
N ILE A 302 -27.89 4.74 -42.97
CA ILE A 302 -26.68 5.14 -42.23
C ILE A 302 -25.77 3.91 -42.13
N TYR A 303 -24.59 3.99 -42.74
CA TYR A 303 -23.63 2.89 -42.84
C TYR A 303 -22.42 3.13 -41.96
N ASP A 304 -21.97 2.08 -41.27
CA ASP A 304 -20.64 2.02 -40.66
C ASP A 304 -19.72 1.19 -41.57
N LEU A 305 -18.80 1.86 -42.27
CA LEU A 305 -17.91 1.21 -43.23
C LEU A 305 -16.85 0.35 -42.55
N GLY A 306 -16.40 0.73 -41.34
CA GLY A 306 -15.36 0.01 -40.60
C GLY A 306 -15.88 -1.32 -40.06
N ASN A 307 -17.06 -1.30 -39.45
CA ASN A 307 -17.71 -2.47 -38.89
C ASN A 307 -18.63 -3.23 -39.87
N LYS A 308 -18.85 -2.69 -41.07
CA LYS A 308 -19.63 -3.27 -42.18
C LYS A 308 -21.09 -3.60 -41.81
N PHE A 309 -21.77 -2.66 -41.17
CA PHE A 309 -23.20 -2.79 -40.84
C PHE A 309 -23.99 -1.51 -41.17
N ILE A 310 -25.31 -1.65 -41.26
CA ILE A 310 -26.26 -0.55 -41.42
C ILE A 310 -26.74 -0.16 -40.02
N ALA A 311 -26.33 1.02 -39.54
CA ALA A 311 -26.66 1.53 -38.22
C ALA A 311 -28.14 1.94 -38.10
N TYR A 312 -28.73 2.40 -39.21
CA TYR A 312 -30.12 2.81 -39.31
C TYR A 312 -30.61 2.79 -40.77
N SER A 313 -31.89 2.47 -40.97
CA SER A 313 -32.53 2.48 -42.29
C SER A 313 -33.99 2.87 -42.13
N SER A 314 -34.44 3.90 -42.85
CA SER A 314 -35.83 4.37 -42.84
C SER A 314 -36.24 4.95 -44.18
N VAL A 315 -37.53 4.86 -44.47
CA VAL A 315 -38.16 5.47 -45.63
C VAL A 315 -38.63 6.89 -45.29
N PHE A 316 -38.42 7.82 -46.22
CA PHE A 316 -38.84 9.21 -46.16
C PHE A 316 -39.58 9.60 -47.44
N ASP A 317 -40.49 10.56 -47.32
CA ASP A 317 -41.21 11.16 -48.44
C ASP A 317 -40.42 12.41 -48.88
N ASP A 318 -39.77 12.32 -50.04
CA ASP A 318 -39.02 13.40 -50.72
C ASP A 318 -38.08 14.23 -49.80
N VAL A 319 -36.87 13.71 -49.56
CA VAL A 319 -35.82 14.37 -48.77
C VAL A 319 -35.17 15.48 -49.59
N VAL A 320 -35.16 16.69 -49.04
CA VAL A 320 -34.49 17.86 -49.61
C VAL A 320 -33.01 17.86 -49.26
N ASP A 321 -32.67 17.67 -47.99
CA ASP A 321 -31.29 17.63 -47.53
C ASP A 321 -31.12 16.89 -46.18
N VAL A 322 -29.87 16.52 -45.87
CA VAL A 322 -29.48 15.93 -44.58
C VAL A 322 -28.37 16.78 -43.94
N LEU A 323 -28.66 17.33 -42.77
CA LEU A 323 -27.78 18.24 -42.03
C LEU A 323 -27.28 17.60 -40.74
N ALA A 324 -26.15 18.08 -40.23
CA ALA A 324 -25.53 17.56 -39.02
C ALA A 324 -25.16 18.69 -38.06
N GLU A 325 -25.90 18.83 -36.97
CA GLU A 325 -25.65 19.85 -35.94
C GLU A 325 -26.12 19.36 -34.56
N TRP A 326 -25.71 20.00 -33.47
CA TRP A 326 -26.12 19.65 -32.08
C TRP A 326 -25.91 18.17 -31.70
N GLY A 327 -25.00 17.48 -32.39
CA GLY A 327 -24.75 16.05 -32.18
C GLY A 327 -25.89 15.13 -32.63
N CYS A 328 -26.74 15.56 -33.56
CA CYS A 328 -27.77 14.74 -34.22
C CYS A 328 -27.74 14.97 -35.74
N LEU A 329 -28.46 14.13 -36.48
CA LEU A 329 -28.74 14.31 -37.90
C LEU A 329 -30.14 14.88 -38.09
N TYR A 330 -30.30 15.86 -38.97
CA TYR A 330 -31.59 16.46 -39.31
C TYR A 330 -31.92 16.17 -40.77
N VAL A 331 -33.06 15.55 -41.01
CA VAL A 331 -33.55 15.23 -42.35
C VAL A 331 -34.69 16.20 -42.68
N LEU A 332 -34.49 17.04 -43.69
CA LEU A 332 -35.50 17.97 -44.18
C LEU A 332 -36.30 17.31 -45.30
N THR A 333 -37.62 17.23 -45.15
CA THR A 333 -38.54 16.75 -46.18
C THR A 333 -39.21 17.92 -46.90
N ARG A 334 -39.67 17.71 -48.14
CA ARG A 334 -40.25 18.77 -48.97
C ARG A 334 -41.53 19.40 -48.40
N ASP A 335 -42.21 18.70 -47.49
CA ASP A 335 -43.36 19.22 -46.74
C ASP A 335 -42.97 20.22 -45.63
N GLY A 336 -41.69 20.59 -45.51
CA GLY A 336 -41.19 21.57 -44.54
C GLY A 336 -41.01 21.00 -43.14
N LYS A 337 -41.13 19.68 -42.95
CA LYS A 337 -40.87 19.02 -41.67
C LYS A 337 -39.40 18.67 -41.51
N LEU A 338 -38.90 18.83 -40.30
CA LEU A 338 -37.57 18.41 -39.91
C LEU A 338 -37.67 17.17 -39.01
N HIS A 339 -36.99 16.09 -39.39
CA HIS A 339 -36.87 14.88 -38.58
C HIS A 339 -35.49 14.81 -37.95
N VAL A 340 -35.44 14.62 -36.63
CA VAL A 340 -34.21 14.40 -35.87
C VAL A 340 -33.93 12.90 -35.83
N LEU A 341 -32.70 12.53 -36.19
CA LEU A 341 -32.13 11.21 -35.99
C LEU A 341 -31.08 11.31 -34.89
N GLN A 342 -31.44 10.84 -33.70
CA GLN A 342 -30.56 10.84 -32.54
C GLN A 342 -29.88 9.49 -32.39
N GLU A 343 -28.55 9.51 -32.29
CA GLU A 343 -27.75 8.30 -32.04
C GLU A 343 -27.94 7.82 -30.60
N LYS A 344 -28.23 6.52 -30.42
CA LYS A 344 -28.29 5.88 -29.11
C LYS A 344 -26.92 5.89 -28.42
N ASP A 345 -26.93 5.84 -27.11
CA ASP A 345 -25.71 5.70 -26.32
C ASP A 345 -25.04 4.33 -26.57
N THR A 346 -23.71 4.29 -26.37
CA THR A 346 -22.91 3.08 -26.64
C THR A 346 -23.33 1.89 -25.78
N GLN A 347 -23.81 2.10 -24.54
CA GLN A 347 -24.24 1.01 -23.66
C GLN A 347 -25.50 0.34 -24.22
N THR A 348 -26.51 1.12 -24.60
CA THR A 348 -27.73 0.59 -25.24
C THR A 348 -27.40 -0.14 -26.54
N LYS A 349 -26.47 0.37 -27.36
CA LYS A 349 -26.02 -0.36 -28.57
C LYS A 349 -25.38 -1.71 -28.23
N LEU A 350 -24.50 -1.76 -27.23
CA LEU A 350 -23.87 -3.00 -26.78
C LEU A 350 -24.90 -3.99 -26.24
N GLU A 351 -25.88 -3.54 -25.44
CA GLU A 351 -26.98 -4.38 -24.98
C GLU A 351 -27.81 -4.95 -26.13
N MET A 352 -28.11 -4.15 -27.16
CA MET A 352 -28.80 -4.62 -28.36
C MET A 352 -27.99 -5.70 -29.09
N LEU A 353 -26.66 -5.58 -29.11
CA LEU A 353 -25.77 -6.59 -29.69
C LEU A 353 -25.69 -7.86 -28.83
N PHE A 354 -25.65 -7.73 -27.51
CA PHE A 354 -25.65 -8.86 -26.57
C PHE A 354 -26.95 -9.65 -26.65
N LYS A 355 -28.12 -8.98 -26.70
CA LYS A 355 -29.43 -9.63 -26.90
C LYS A 355 -29.50 -10.43 -28.20
N LYS A 356 -28.78 -10.00 -29.24
CA LYS A 356 -28.67 -10.70 -30.53
C LYS A 356 -27.50 -11.69 -30.61
N ASN A 357 -26.74 -11.89 -29.52
CA ASN A 357 -25.54 -12.72 -29.43
C ASN A 357 -24.41 -12.34 -30.42
N LEU A 358 -24.28 -11.06 -30.77
CA LEU A 358 -23.31 -10.55 -31.74
C LEU A 358 -22.05 -9.98 -31.08
N PHE A 359 -21.36 -10.81 -30.30
CA PHE A 359 -20.23 -10.40 -29.45
C PHE A 359 -19.00 -9.89 -30.23
N GLU A 360 -18.68 -10.45 -31.39
CA GLU A 360 -17.53 -9.96 -32.19
C GLU A 360 -17.73 -8.53 -32.67
N MET A 361 -18.96 -8.19 -33.06
CA MET A 361 -19.30 -6.83 -33.46
C MET A 361 -19.35 -5.90 -32.26
N ALA A 362 -19.79 -6.38 -31.09
CA ALA A 362 -19.71 -5.62 -29.85
C ALA A 362 -18.25 -5.28 -29.48
N ILE A 363 -17.31 -6.22 -29.69
CA ILE A 363 -15.88 -5.98 -29.49
C ILE A 363 -15.35 -4.94 -30.48
N ASN A 364 -15.69 -5.04 -31.77
CA ASN A 364 -15.22 -4.09 -32.78
C ASN A 364 -15.80 -2.69 -32.54
N LEU A 365 -17.09 -2.61 -32.20
CA LEU A 365 -17.76 -1.36 -31.82
C LEU A 365 -17.11 -0.74 -30.56
N ALA A 366 -16.75 -1.57 -29.57
CA ALA A 366 -16.09 -1.08 -28.38
C ALA A 366 -14.66 -0.57 -28.64
N LYS A 367 -13.92 -1.25 -29.51
CA LYS A 367 -12.60 -0.79 -29.97
C LYS A 367 -12.68 0.51 -30.77
N SER A 368 -13.68 0.65 -31.66
CA SER A 368 -13.84 1.86 -32.47
C SER A 368 -14.25 3.08 -31.65
N HIS A 369 -15.00 2.89 -30.56
CA HIS A 369 -15.35 3.97 -29.63
C HIS A 369 -14.31 4.19 -28.52
N HIS A 370 -13.13 3.56 -28.59
CA HIS A 370 -12.06 3.66 -27.58
C HIS A 370 -12.55 3.41 -26.14
N LEU A 371 -13.47 2.44 -25.95
CA LEU A 371 -13.90 2.05 -24.61
C LEU A 371 -12.71 1.56 -23.80
N ASP A 372 -12.69 1.93 -22.52
CA ASP A 372 -11.64 1.55 -21.58
C ASP A 372 -11.45 0.03 -21.54
N SER A 373 -10.24 -0.39 -21.19
CA SER A 373 -9.90 -1.81 -21.01
C SER A 373 -10.88 -2.56 -20.11
N ASP A 374 -11.50 -1.86 -19.15
CA ASP A 374 -12.51 -2.41 -18.24
C ASP A 374 -13.82 -2.77 -18.97
N GLY A 375 -14.33 -1.89 -19.82
CA GLY A 375 -15.52 -2.15 -20.64
C GLY A 375 -15.30 -3.29 -21.63
N LEU A 376 -14.10 -3.40 -22.20
CA LEU A 376 -13.71 -4.53 -23.05
C LEU A 376 -13.63 -5.85 -22.29
N SER A 377 -13.11 -5.83 -21.05
CA SER A 377 -13.02 -7.03 -20.21
C SER A 377 -14.40 -7.61 -19.89
N GLU A 378 -15.40 -6.75 -19.68
CA GLU A 378 -16.79 -7.15 -19.44
C GLU A 378 -17.43 -7.77 -20.69
N ILE A 379 -17.17 -7.22 -21.88
CA ILE A 379 -17.60 -7.82 -23.15
C ILE A 379 -16.99 -9.22 -23.32
N PHE A 380 -15.70 -9.39 -23.05
CA PHE A 380 -15.03 -10.69 -23.13
C PHE A 380 -15.56 -11.69 -22.09
N ARG A 381 -15.91 -11.24 -20.88
CA ARG A 381 -16.54 -12.07 -19.84
C ARG A 381 -17.90 -12.59 -20.31
N GLN A 382 -18.77 -11.71 -20.82
CA GLN A 382 -20.08 -12.11 -21.33
C GLN A 382 -19.98 -13.02 -22.56
N TYR A 383 -19.00 -12.77 -23.44
CA TYR A 383 -18.74 -13.63 -24.58
C TYR A 383 -18.26 -15.02 -24.16
N GLY A 384 -17.34 -15.08 -23.18
CA GLY A 384 -16.87 -16.32 -22.58
C GLY A 384 -18.01 -17.11 -21.91
N ASP A 385 -18.89 -16.43 -21.18
CA ASP A 385 -20.06 -17.04 -20.54
C ASP A 385 -21.04 -17.65 -21.57
N HIS A 386 -21.30 -16.92 -22.65
CA HIS A 386 -22.13 -17.41 -23.76
C HIS A 386 -21.52 -18.66 -24.41
N LEU A 387 -20.23 -18.63 -24.73
CA LEU A 387 -19.52 -19.78 -25.32
C LEU A 387 -19.48 -20.98 -24.37
N TYR A 388 -19.30 -20.73 -23.08
CA TYR A 388 -19.30 -21.76 -22.04
C TYR A 388 -20.66 -22.46 -21.96
N ASN A 389 -21.76 -21.69 -21.95
CA ASN A 389 -23.13 -22.22 -21.93
C ASN A 389 -23.48 -22.98 -23.22
N LYS A 390 -22.87 -22.62 -24.35
CA LYS A 390 -23.01 -23.32 -25.64
C LYS A 390 -22.22 -24.64 -25.70
N GLY A 391 -21.36 -24.91 -24.72
CA GLY A 391 -20.50 -26.11 -24.67
C GLY A 391 -19.17 -25.98 -25.41
N ASN A 392 -18.87 -24.81 -25.99
CA ASN A 392 -17.55 -24.54 -26.60
C ASN A 392 -16.57 -24.03 -25.52
N HIS A 393 -16.04 -24.96 -24.75
CA HIS A 393 -15.16 -24.65 -23.61
C HIS A 393 -13.80 -24.09 -24.02
N ASP A 394 -13.25 -24.56 -25.15
CA ASP A 394 -11.94 -24.11 -25.65
C ASP A 394 -12.03 -22.68 -26.21
N GLY A 395 -13.12 -22.35 -26.90
CA GLY A 395 -13.40 -20.98 -27.32
C GLY A 395 -13.65 -20.05 -26.13
N ALA A 396 -14.36 -20.54 -25.11
CA ALA A 396 -14.65 -19.76 -23.90
C ALA A 396 -13.37 -19.40 -23.13
N ILE A 397 -12.46 -20.37 -22.94
CA ILE A 397 -11.22 -20.11 -22.19
C ILE A 397 -10.35 -19.07 -22.89
N GLN A 398 -10.27 -19.08 -24.22
CA GLN A 398 -9.54 -18.06 -24.98
C GLN A 398 -10.08 -16.64 -24.75
N GLN A 399 -11.38 -16.48 -24.51
CA GLN A 399 -11.94 -15.17 -24.15
C GLN A 399 -11.62 -14.80 -22.71
N TYR A 400 -11.72 -15.74 -21.77
CA TYR A 400 -11.34 -15.50 -20.37
C TYR A 400 -9.86 -15.16 -20.21
N LEU A 401 -8.97 -15.73 -21.05
CA LEU A 401 -7.55 -15.37 -21.08
C LEU A 401 -7.33 -13.87 -21.36
N ARG A 402 -8.22 -13.23 -22.13
CA ARG A 402 -8.16 -11.78 -22.43
C ARG A 402 -8.72 -10.90 -21.31
N THR A 403 -9.34 -11.50 -20.31
CA THR A 403 -9.89 -10.80 -19.13
C THR A 403 -8.95 -10.82 -17.92
N ILE A 404 -7.78 -11.45 -18.04
CA ILE A 404 -6.81 -11.55 -16.94
C ILE A 404 -6.32 -10.15 -16.55
N GLY A 405 -6.25 -9.90 -15.24
CA GLY A 405 -5.87 -8.60 -14.66
C GLY A 405 -7.06 -7.71 -14.27
N LYS A 406 -8.28 -8.02 -14.75
CA LYS A 406 -9.50 -7.28 -14.40
C LYS A 406 -10.57 -8.18 -13.79
N LEU A 407 -10.77 -9.37 -14.35
CA LEU A 407 -11.69 -10.36 -13.81
C LEU A 407 -11.03 -11.17 -12.69
N GLU A 408 -11.75 -11.43 -11.61
CA GLU A 408 -11.26 -12.30 -10.54
C GLU A 408 -11.03 -13.74 -11.05
N PRO A 409 -9.82 -14.31 -10.85
CA PRO A 409 -9.51 -15.68 -11.29
C PRO A 409 -10.42 -16.75 -10.70
N SER A 410 -10.94 -16.53 -9.48
CA SER A 410 -11.88 -17.40 -8.78
C SER A 410 -13.11 -17.74 -9.63
N TYR A 411 -13.61 -16.77 -10.40
CA TYR A 411 -14.78 -16.91 -11.26
C TYR A 411 -14.57 -17.97 -12.34
N VAL A 412 -13.41 -17.90 -13.02
CA VAL A 412 -13.06 -18.81 -14.11
C VAL A 412 -12.67 -20.18 -13.54
N ILE A 413 -11.85 -20.22 -12.49
CA ILE A 413 -11.42 -21.48 -11.85
C ILE A 413 -12.62 -22.31 -11.40
N ARG A 414 -13.64 -21.69 -10.79
CA ARG A 414 -14.86 -22.38 -10.36
C ARG A 414 -15.61 -23.05 -11.52
N LYS A 415 -15.57 -22.47 -12.72
CA LYS A 415 -16.22 -23.04 -13.91
C LYS A 415 -15.44 -24.21 -14.52
N PHE A 416 -14.11 -24.22 -14.40
CA PHE A 416 -13.24 -25.20 -15.07
C PHE A 416 -12.61 -26.24 -14.14
N LEU A 417 -13.06 -26.36 -12.89
CA LEU A 417 -12.58 -27.34 -11.89
C LEU A 417 -12.90 -28.81 -12.19
N ASP A 418 -13.73 -29.08 -13.20
CA ASP A 418 -14.09 -30.45 -13.61
C ASP A 418 -12.86 -31.22 -14.14
N ALA A 419 -12.72 -32.48 -13.71
CA ALA A 419 -11.63 -33.36 -14.08
C ALA A 419 -11.51 -33.61 -15.60
N GLN A 420 -12.62 -33.50 -16.35
CA GLN A 420 -12.60 -33.61 -17.81
C GLN A 420 -11.95 -32.40 -18.51
N ARG A 421 -11.78 -31.27 -17.80
CA ARG A 421 -11.40 -29.97 -18.37
C ARG A 421 -10.10 -29.41 -17.81
N ILE A 422 -9.30 -30.27 -17.17
CA ILE A 422 -8.03 -29.90 -16.53
C ILE A 422 -7.10 -29.18 -17.54
N HIS A 423 -7.11 -29.55 -18.82
CA HIS A 423 -6.31 -28.88 -19.86
C HIS A 423 -6.66 -27.39 -20.02
N ASN A 424 -7.94 -27.04 -20.02
CA ASN A 424 -8.41 -25.65 -20.15
C ASN A 424 -8.08 -24.83 -18.88
N LEU A 425 -8.26 -25.44 -17.71
CA LEU A 425 -7.84 -24.83 -16.45
C LEU A 425 -6.33 -24.60 -16.39
N THR A 426 -5.55 -25.57 -16.87
CA THR A 426 -4.08 -25.48 -16.92
C THR A 426 -3.64 -24.31 -17.81
N ALA A 427 -4.22 -24.16 -19.00
CA ALA A 427 -3.91 -23.04 -19.90
C ALA A 427 -4.22 -21.68 -19.28
N TYR A 428 -5.32 -21.57 -18.53
CA TYR A 428 -5.68 -20.34 -17.81
C TYR A 428 -4.68 -20.02 -16.70
N LEU A 429 -4.35 -20.99 -15.85
CA LEU A 429 -3.38 -20.82 -14.76
C LEU A 429 -1.97 -20.50 -15.28
N GLN A 430 -1.55 -21.11 -16.39
CA GLN A 430 -0.26 -20.81 -17.04
C GLN A 430 -0.20 -19.35 -17.51
N MET A 431 -1.24 -18.86 -18.19
CA MET A 431 -1.27 -17.47 -18.64
C MET A 431 -1.28 -16.48 -17.47
N LEU A 432 -1.99 -16.83 -16.40
CA LEU A 432 -2.05 -16.05 -15.18
C LEU A 432 -0.67 -15.96 -14.50
N HIS A 433 0.12 -17.03 -14.54
CA HIS A 433 1.53 -17.03 -14.14
C HIS A 433 2.43 -16.22 -15.06
N LEU A 434 2.25 -16.32 -16.38
CA LEU A 434 3.03 -15.53 -17.35
C LEU A 434 2.85 -14.01 -17.17
N GLN A 435 1.70 -13.59 -16.63
CA GLN A 435 1.41 -12.19 -16.32
C GLN A 435 1.77 -11.79 -14.88
N SER A 436 2.40 -12.68 -14.09
CA SER A 436 2.78 -12.45 -12.69
C SER A 436 1.62 -12.07 -11.75
N LEU A 437 0.39 -12.45 -12.09
CA LEU A 437 -0.82 -12.19 -11.30
C LEU A 437 -1.24 -13.41 -10.46
N ALA A 438 -0.36 -14.42 -10.35
CA ALA A 438 -0.63 -15.68 -9.69
C ALA A 438 -0.39 -15.64 -8.19
N ASN A 439 -1.39 -16.14 -7.46
CA ASN A 439 -1.30 -16.35 -6.01
C ASN A 439 -0.73 -17.75 -5.70
N ALA A 440 -0.33 -17.96 -4.44
CA ALA A 440 0.19 -19.25 -3.97
C ALA A 440 -0.79 -20.41 -4.20
N ASP A 441 -2.10 -20.17 -4.03
CA ASP A 441 -3.16 -21.16 -4.26
C ASP A 441 -3.27 -21.53 -5.75
N HIS A 442 -3.13 -20.55 -6.65
CA HIS A 442 -3.18 -20.77 -8.09
C HIS A 442 -1.99 -21.62 -8.56
N THR A 443 -0.82 -21.38 -7.98
CA THR A 443 0.38 -22.18 -8.24
C THR A 443 0.22 -23.61 -7.74
N THR A 444 -0.34 -23.79 -6.55
CA THR A 444 -0.62 -25.12 -6.00
C THR A 444 -1.64 -25.88 -6.84
N LEU A 445 -2.69 -25.19 -7.31
CA LEU A 445 -3.68 -25.77 -8.21
C LEU A 445 -3.05 -26.16 -9.55
N LEU A 446 -2.12 -25.36 -10.08
CA LEU A 446 -1.39 -25.67 -11.30
C LEU A 446 -0.48 -26.91 -11.13
N LEU A 447 0.24 -27.01 -10.01
CA LEU A 447 1.04 -28.20 -9.66
C LEU A 447 0.15 -29.46 -9.53
N ASN A 448 -1.03 -29.33 -8.91
CA ASN A 448 -2.03 -30.40 -8.86
C ASN A 448 -2.54 -30.79 -10.26
N CYS A 449 -2.70 -29.82 -11.16
CA CYS A 449 -3.08 -30.10 -12.55
C CYS A 449 -1.97 -30.87 -13.28
N TYR A 450 -0.70 -30.44 -13.17
CA TYR A 450 0.42 -31.13 -13.81
C TYR A 450 0.63 -32.56 -13.30
N THR A 451 0.54 -32.76 -11.98
CA THR A 451 0.66 -34.10 -11.38
C THR A 451 -0.47 -35.03 -11.81
N LYS A 452 -1.71 -34.53 -11.90
CA LYS A 452 -2.86 -35.31 -12.43
C LYS A 452 -2.72 -35.62 -13.93
N LEU A 453 -2.21 -34.68 -14.72
CA LEU A 453 -1.96 -34.87 -16.16
C LEU A 453 -0.72 -35.74 -16.45
N LYS A 454 0.09 -36.07 -15.42
CA LYS A 454 1.38 -36.77 -15.53
C LYS A 454 2.37 -36.10 -16.50
N ASP A 455 2.27 -34.79 -16.67
CA ASP A 455 3.17 -34.02 -17.54
C ASP A 455 4.44 -33.63 -16.75
N ILE A 456 5.33 -34.61 -16.56
CA ILE A 456 6.55 -34.48 -15.75
C ILE A 456 7.52 -33.47 -16.38
N SER A 457 7.55 -33.37 -17.71
CA SER A 457 8.46 -32.48 -18.44
C SER A 457 8.12 -31.01 -18.22
N LYS A 458 6.84 -30.63 -18.35
CA LYS A 458 6.41 -29.25 -18.06
C LYS A 458 6.51 -28.90 -16.58
N LEU A 459 6.31 -29.88 -15.70
CA LEU A 459 6.51 -29.70 -14.27
C LEU A 459 7.99 -29.40 -13.95
N GLU A 460 8.91 -30.13 -14.58
CA GLU A 460 10.35 -29.94 -14.42
C GLU A 460 10.80 -28.59 -14.98
N GLU A 461 10.32 -28.21 -16.18
CA GLU A 461 10.54 -26.88 -16.75
C GLU A 461 9.99 -25.78 -15.84
N PHE A 462 8.80 -25.95 -15.28
CA PHE A 462 8.20 -24.98 -14.36
C PHE A 462 9.03 -24.81 -13.07
N ILE A 463 9.47 -25.92 -12.45
CA ILE A 463 10.27 -25.92 -11.21
C ILE A 463 11.69 -25.38 -11.43
N LYS A 464 12.29 -25.64 -12.61
CA LYS A 464 13.64 -25.16 -12.94
C LYS A 464 13.64 -23.71 -13.42
N THR A 465 12.61 -23.27 -14.16
CA THR A 465 12.51 -21.90 -14.69
C THR A 465 12.01 -20.90 -13.65
N SER A 466 11.35 -21.34 -12.58
CA SER A 466 10.90 -20.51 -11.46
C SER A 466 12.05 -20.02 -10.55
N GLU A 467 13.14 -19.54 -11.15
CA GLU A 467 14.34 -19.00 -10.47
C GLU A 467 14.14 -17.57 -9.95
N SER A 468 13.09 -16.88 -10.40
CA SER A 468 12.79 -15.51 -9.99
C SER A 468 11.28 -15.36 -9.78
N GLU A 469 10.89 -15.11 -8.52
CA GLU A 469 9.59 -14.53 -8.12
C GLU A 469 8.31 -15.38 -8.26
N VAL A 470 8.30 -16.63 -7.78
CA VAL A 470 7.01 -17.34 -7.56
C VAL A 470 6.74 -17.49 -6.06
N HIS A 471 5.83 -16.67 -5.53
CA HIS A 471 5.25 -16.82 -4.19
C HIS A 471 4.28 -17.99 -4.16
N PHE A 472 4.79 -19.22 -4.13
CA PHE A 472 3.96 -20.39 -3.83
C PHE A 472 4.24 -20.94 -2.45
N ASP A 473 3.25 -21.61 -1.87
CA ASP A 473 3.45 -22.35 -0.63
C ASP A 473 4.31 -23.58 -0.91
N VAL A 474 5.62 -23.38 -0.71
CA VAL A 474 6.66 -24.39 -0.91
C VAL A 474 6.37 -25.64 -0.10
N GLU A 475 5.82 -25.49 1.12
CA GLU A 475 5.48 -26.63 1.97
C GLU A 475 4.34 -27.46 1.38
N THR A 476 3.28 -26.82 0.89
CA THR A 476 2.17 -27.51 0.24
C THR A 476 2.61 -28.16 -1.08
N ALA A 477 3.46 -27.49 -1.86
CA ALA A 477 4.06 -28.06 -3.06
C ALA A 477 4.87 -29.33 -2.76
N ILE A 478 5.70 -29.31 -1.70
CA ILE A 478 6.47 -30.49 -1.25
C ILE A 478 5.52 -31.63 -0.85
N LYS A 479 4.44 -31.35 -0.11
CA LYS A 479 3.44 -32.36 0.29
C LYS A 479 2.76 -33.00 -0.92
N VAL A 480 2.33 -32.19 -1.89
CA VAL A 480 1.70 -32.66 -3.13
C VAL A 480 2.66 -33.53 -3.94
N LEU A 481 3.92 -33.09 -4.11
CA LEU A 481 4.94 -33.86 -4.83
C LEU A 481 5.27 -35.18 -4.13
N ARG A 482 5.32 -35.19 -2.78
CA ARG A 482 5.51 -36.40 -1.97
C ARG A 482 4.33 -37.37 -2.12
N GLN A 483 3.10 -36.88 -2.10
CA GLN A 483 1.89 -37.70 -2.33
C GLN A 483 1.82 -38.26 -3.76
N ALA A 484 2.30 -37.51 -4.75
CA ALA A 484 2.37 -37.93 -6.15
C ALA A 484 3.53 -38.90 -6.43
N GLY A 485 4.37 -39.22 -5.44
CA GLY A 485 5.52 -40.13 -5.60
C GLY A 485 6.73 -39.51 -6.30
N CYS A 486 6.75 -38.19 -6.53
CA CYS A 486 7.83 -37.47 -7.19
C CYS A 486 8.91 -37.01 -6.17
N TYR A 487 9.51 -37.95 -5.45
CA TYR A 487 10.41 -37.65 -4.32
C TYR A 487 11.65 -36.84 -4.72
N SER A 488 12.23 -37.10 -5.89
CA SER A 488 13.41 -36.36 -6.40
C SER A 488 13.15 -34.86 -6.57
N HIS A 489 11.98 -34.51 -7.10
CA HIS A 489 11.57 -33.12 -7.30
C HIS A 489 11.23 -32.44 -5.96
N ALA A 490 10.60 -33.17 -5.03
CA ALA A 490 10.31 -32.68 -3.69
C ALA A 490 11.61 -32.39 -2.90
N VAL A 491 12.63 -33.26 -3.02
CA VAL A 491 13.96 -33.06 -2.42
C VAL A 491 14.66 -31.84 -3.03
N TYR A 492 14.65 -31.69 -4.36
CA TYR A 492 15.24 -30.53 -5.03
C TYR A 492 14.60 -29.22 -4.57
N LEU A 493 13.28 -29.19 -4.48
CA LEU A 493 12.52 -28.01 -4.07
C LEU A 493 12.75 -27.69 -2.58
N ALA A 494 12.81 -28.71 -1.71
CA ALA A 494 13.14 -28.55 -0.30
C ALA A 494 14.58 -28.03 -0.07
N GLU A 495 15.55 -28.52 -0.84
CA GLU A 495 16.95 -28.06 -0.76
C GLU A 495 17.09 -26.62 -1.24
N LYS A 496 16.49 -26.27 -2.39
CA LYS A 496 16.59 -24.94 -3.00
C LYS A 496 15.97 -23.86 -2.13
N HIS A 497 14.80 -24.11 -1.55
CA HIS A 497 14.08 -23.15 -0.71
C HIS A 497 14.47 -23.21 0.78
N LYS A 498 15.52 -23.96 1.14
CA LYS A 498 16.01 -24.07 2.53
C LYS A 498 14.97 -24.63 3.52
N HIS A 499 14.04 -25.46 3.07
CA HIS A 499 13.13 -26.20 3.96
C HIS A 499 13.80 -27.49 4.45
N HIS A 500 14.76 -27.33 5.36
CA HIS A 500 15.64 -28.40 5.83
C HIS A 500 14.88 -29.53 6.56
N GLU A 501 13.80 -29.21 7.28
CA GLU A 501 12.98 -30.22 7.96
C GLU A 501 12.34 -31.20 6.98
N TRP A 502 11.78 -30.68 5.88
CA TRP A 502 11.14 -31.50 4.85
C TRP A 502 12.16 -32.30 4.04
N TYR A 503 13.31 -31.70 3.73
CA TYR A 503 14.42 -32.41 3.08
C TYR A 503 14.82 -33.64 3.91
N LEU A 504 15.11 -33.44 5.20
CA LEU A 504 15.53 -34.52 6.09
C LEU A 504 14.42 -35.54 6.30
N LYS A 505 13.16 -35.10 6.41
CA LYS A 505 12.02 -36.01 6.55
C LYS A 505 11.87 -36.92 5.33
N ILE A 506 11.92 -36.37 4.12
CA ILE A 506 11.83 -37.16 2.88
C ILE A 506 13.05 -38.10 2.76
N GLN A 507 14.23 -37.62 3.13
CA GLN A 507 15.46 -38.39 2.99
C GLN A 507 15.60 -39.53 4.01
N LEU A 508 15.08 -39.34 5.23
CA LEU A 508 15.11 -40.34 6.30
C LEU A 508 13.94 -41.32 6.24
N GLU A 509 12.72 -40.86 5.92
CA GLU A 509 11.51 -41.71 5.92
C GLU A 509 11.26 -42.40 4.57
N ASP A 510 11.32 -41.66 3.46
CA ASP A 510 10.91 -42.17 2.14
C ASP A 510 12.09 -42.76 1.35
N ILE A 511 13.20 -42.01 1.25
CA ILE A 511 14.39 -42.40 0.45
C ILE A 511 15.37 -43.27 1.26
N LYS A 512 15.36 -43.16 2.60
CA LYS A 512 16.20 -43.89 3.57
C LYS A 512 17.72 -43.76 3.33
N ASN A 513 18.17 -42.60 2.90
CA ASN A 513 19.59 -42.32 2.70
C ASN A 513 20.15 -41.51 3.87
N PHE A 514 20.56 -42.23 4.93
CA PHE A 514 21.05 -41.65 6.20
C PHE A 514 22.39 -40.89 6.06
N GLN A 515 23.24 -41.32 5.13
CA GLN A 515 24.56 -40.71 4.88
C GLN A 515 24.44 -39.31 4.27
N GLU A 516 23.64 -39.16 3.19
CA GLU A 516 23.42 -37.84 2.61
C GLU A 516 22.62 -36.92 3.54
N ALA A 517 21.73 -37.47 4.39
CA ALA A 517 21.05 -36.70 5.42
C ALA A 517 22.04 -36.12 6.45
N LEU A 518 23.00 -36.92 6.94
CA LEU A 518 24.06 -36.44 7.84
C LEU A 518 24.97 -35.41 7.17
N ARG A 519 25.38 -35.68 5.92
CA ARG A 519 26.20 -34.73 5.13
C ARG A 519 25.46 -33.43 4.87
N TYR A 520 24.14 -33.48 4.68
CA TYR A 520 23.30 -32.30 4.55
C TYR A 520 23.24 -31.51 5.85
N ILE A 521 23.02 -32.16 6.99
CA ILE A 521 23.03 -31.51 8.32
C ILE A 521 24.36 -30.78 8.56
N GLY A 522 25.50 -31.40 8.23
CA GLY A 522 26.83 -30.76 8.35
C GLY A 522 27.09 -29.60 7.38
N LYS A 523 26.23 -29.38 6.38
CA LYS A 523 26.28 -28.21 5.49
C LYS A 523 25.40 -27.06 5.98
N LEU A 524 24.52 -27.29 6.97
CA LEU A 524 23.57 -26.28 7.45
C LEU A 524 24.24 -25.25 8.37
N PRO A 525 23.65 -24.06 8.53
CA PRO A 525 24.01 -23.14 9.60
C PRO A 525 23.86 -23.78 10.99
N PHE A 526 24.69 -23.34 11.92
CA PHE A 526 24.81 -23.89 13.29
C PHE A 526 23.46 -24.16 13.99
N GLU A 527 22.56 -23.18 14.05
CA GLU A 527 21.26 -23.29 14.75
C GLU A 527 20.37 -24.40 14.17
N GLN A 528 20.40 -24.57 12.84
CA GLN A 528 19.60 -25.56 12.14
C GLN A 528 20.24 -26.94 12.22
N ALA A 529 21.58 -27.03 12.21
CA ALA A 529 22.28 -28.28 12.44
C ALA A 529 22.00 -28.80 13.87
N GLU A 530 22.06 -27.92 14.86
CA GLU A 530 21.73 -28.23 16.27
C GLU A 530 20.30 -28.73 16.45
N SER A 531 19.31 -28.01 15.93
CA SER A 531 17.90 -28.39 16.06
C SER A 531 17.60 -29.73 15.37
N ASN A 532 18.14 -29.94 14.17
CA ASN A 532 17.95 -31.19 13.43
C ASN A 532 18.66 -32.38 14.09
N MET A 533 19.84 -32.18 14.68
CA MET A 533 20.52 -33.23 15.45
C MET A 533 19.76 -33.59 16.73
N LYS A 534 19.10 -32.65 17.42
CA LYS A 534 18.24 -32.98 18.56
C LYS A 534 17.05 -33.86 18.16
N ARG A 535 16.46 -33.60 17.00
CA ARG A 535 15.25 -34.30 16.52
C ARG A 535 15.54 -35.65 15.88
N TYR A 536 16.54 -35.73 15.00
CA TYR A 536 16.85 -36.93 14.22
C TYR A 536 18.11 -37.66 14.72
N GLY A 537 18.87 -37.07 15.65
CA GLY A 537 20.13 -37.63 16.12
C GLY A 537 20.01 -39.01 16.74
N LYS A 538 18.90 -39.36 17.40
CA LYS A 538 18.69 -40.73 17.92
C LYS A 538 18.62 -41.78 16.80
N ILE A 539 17.96 -41.45 15.70
CA ILE A 539 17.83 -42.34 14.52
C ILE A 539 19.18 -42.46 13.81
N LEU A 540 19.87 -41.32 13.64
CA LEU A 540 21.19 -41.27 13.02
C LEU A 540 22.26 -41.97 13.87
N MET A 541 22.19 -41.86 15.19
CA MET A 541 23.10 -42.54 16.12
C MET A 541 22.86 -44.06 16.17
N HIS A 542 21.65 -44.51 15.87
CA HIS A 542 21.34 -45.94 15.76
C HIS A 542 21.90 -46.58 14.47
N HIS A 543 21.81 -45.87 13.33
CA HIS A 543 22.25 -46.40 12.04
C HIS A 543 23.72 -46.08 11.69
N THR A 544 24.24 -44.94 12.14
CA THR A 544 25.57 -44.40 11.79
C THR A 544 26.23 -43.74 13.02
N PRO A 545 26.63 -44.52 14.05
CA PRO A 545 27.10 -43.99 15.34
C PRO A 545 28.40 -43.20 15.25
N ASN A 546 29.36 -43.67 14.43
CA ASN A 546 30.68 -43.03 14.32
C ASN A 546 30.58 -41.64 13.66
N GLU A 547 29.92 -41.57 12.50
CA GLU A 547 29.75 -40.31 11.75
C GLU A 547 28.89 -39.30 12.52
N ALA A 548 27.86 -39.76 13.24
CA ALA A 548 27.04 -38.91 14.09
C ALA A 548 27.83 -38.36 15.30
N THR A 549 28.70 -39.18 15.91
CA THR A 549 29.55 -38.74 17.04
C THR A 549 30.58 -37.70 16.60
N GLU A 550 31.21 -37.88 15.43
CA GLU A 550 32.12 -36.88 14.88
C GLU A 550 31.41 -35.55 14.55
N LEU A 551 30.21 -35.60 13.98
CA LEU A 551 29.42 -34.40 13.73
C LEU A 551 29.05 -33.68 15.04
N LEU A 552 28.71 -34.41 16.10
CA LEU A 552 28.41 -33.83 17.42
C LEU A 552 29.66 -33.21 18.09
N LYS A 553 30.84 -33.83 17.96
CA LYS A 553 32.11 -33.23 18.41
C LYS A 553 32.37 -31.90 17.71
N ILE A 554 32.20 -31.86 16.39
CA ILE A 554 32.39 -30.63 15.59
C ILE A 554 31.34 -29.57 15.95
N LEU A 555 30.09 -29.97 16.18
CA LEU A 555 28.99 -29.05 16.54
C LEU A 555 29.22 -28.36 17.90
N CYS A 556 29.85 -29.05 18.85
CA CYS A 556 30.12 -28.54 20.19
C CYS A 556 31.48 -27.83 20.35
N THR A 557 32.39 -27.96 19.38
CA THR A 557 33.72 -27.33 19.43
C THR A 557 33.80 -26.11 18.51
N ASP A 558 34.14 -26.31 17.23
CA ASP A 558 34.28 -25.23 16.25
C ASP A 558 33.54 -25.60 14.96
N TYR A 559 32.21 -25.49 15.00
CA TYR A 559 31.38 -25.82 13.85
C TYR A 559 31.57 -24.81 12.73
N ARG A 560 32.10 -25.28 11.58
CA ARG A 560 32.13 -24.53 10.33
C ARG A 560 31.30 -25.26 9.28
N PRO A 561 30.27 -24.63 8.70
CA PRO A 561 29.51 -25.24 7.61
C PRO A 561 30.46 -25.61 6.47
N MET A 562 30.30 -26.81 5.91
CA MET A 562 31.19 -27.35 4.87
C MET A 562 31.32 -26.48 3.60
N LYS A 563 30.49 -25.44 3.43
CA LYS A 563 30.46 -24.53 2.25
C LYS A 563 31.33 -23.26 2.42
N GLU A 564 31.84 -22.93 3.60
CA GLU A 564 32.52 -21.64 3.88
C GLU A 564 34.03 -21.79 4.16
N GLN A 565 34.74 -22.67 3.43
CA GLN A 565 36.19 -22.83 3.61
C GLN A 565 37.05 -21.71 2.99
N GLU A 566 36.48 -20.76 2.22
CA GLU A 566 37.26 -19.76 1.45
C GLU A 566 37.07 -18.28 1.83
N GLY A 567 36.34 -17.94 2.91
CA GLY A 567 36.09 -16.55 3.31
C GLY A 567 36.54 -16.23 4.73
N SER A 568 37.71 -15.62 4.89
CA SER A 568 38.16 -15.08 6.17
C SER A 568 37.28 -13.90 6.62
N GLY A 569 36.49 -14.10 7.68
CA GLY A 569 35.79 -13.03 8.40
C GLY A 569 35.37 -13.51 9.78
N LEU A 570 35.75 -12.76 10.83
CA LEU A 570 35.45 -13.05 12.23
C LEU A 570 33.93 -13.19 12.45
N LEU A 571 33.42 -14.42 12.59
CA LEU A 571 32.10 -14.71 13.14
C LEU A 571 32.29 -15.29 14.55
N PRO A 572 31.43 -14.92 15.53
CA PRO A 572 31.54 -15.42 16.90
C PRO A 572 31.43 -16.95 16.93
N GLU A 573 32.31 -17.60 17.69
CA GLU A 573 32.30 -19.04 17.93
C GLU A 573 30.94 -19.47 18.49
N ARG A 574 30.07 -20.04 17.65
CA ARG A 574 28.79 -20.59 18.07
C ARG A 574 28.99 -22.07 18.41
N ARG A 575 28.87 -22.40 19.69
CA ARG A 575 29.06 -23.76 20.25
C ARG A 575 27.76 -24.27 20.83
N ALA A 576 27.39 -25.51 20.50
CA ALA A 576 26.15 -26.11 20.99
C ALA A 576 26.37 -26.69 22.39
N ASN A 577 25.37 -26.62 23.26
CA ASN A 577 25.48 -27.11 24.64
C ASN A 577 25.62 -28.64 24.65
N PRO A 578 26.75 -29.19 25.12
CA PRO A 578 26.95 -30.64 25.11
C PRO A 578 25.91 -31.40 25.95
N ASP A 579 25.43 -30.80 27.05
CA ASP A 579 24.39 -31.34 27.95
C ASP A 579 23.13 -31.80 27.22
N GLU A 580 22.72 -31.06 26.18
CA GLU A 580 21.46 -31.30 25.48
C GLU A 580 21.52 -32.52 24.54
N PHE A 581 22.74 -32.96 24.18
CA PHE A 581 22.97 -34.11 23.33
C PHE A 581 23.27 -35.39 24.10
N ILE A 582 23.54 -35.33 25.41
CA ILE A 582 23.75 -36.50 26.28
C ILE A 582 22.63 -37.56 26.11
N PRO A 583 21.32 -37.20 26.07
CA PRO A 583 20.25 -38.19 25.88
C PRO A 583 20.26 -38.92 24.53
N ILE A 584 20.99 -38.42 23.53
CA ILE A 584 21.10 -39.06 22.21
C ILE A 584 21.97 -40.32 22.29
N PHE A 585 22.94 -40.33 23.22
CA PHE A 585 23.86 -41.45 23.42
C PHE A 585 23.34 -42.50 24.40
N ALA A 586 22.06 -42.48 24.81
CA ALA A 586 21.51 -43.35 25.86
C ALA A 586 21.79 -44.86 25.67
N ASN A 587 21.95 -45.32 24.43
CA ASN A 587 22.26 -46.72 24.10
C ASN A 587 23.74 -46.98 23.73
N ASN A 588 24.60 -45.95 23.76
CA ASN A 588 25.99 -45.98 23.31
C ASN A 588 26.93 -45.31 24.34
N PRO A 589 27.25 -45.98 25.46
CA PRO A 589 28.02 -45.39 26.56
C PRO A 589 29.50 -45.14 26.23
N ARG A 590 30.07 -45.88 25.24
CA ARG A 590 31.48 -45.70 24.83
C ARG A 590 31.64 -44.39 24.06
N GLU A 591 30.73 -44.12 23.16
CA GLU A 591 30.67 -42.95 22.29
C GLU A 591 30.35 -41.71 23.13
N LEU A 592 29.46 -41.84 24.13
CA LEU A 592 29.22 -40.81 25.15
C LEU A 592 30.49 -40.46 25.92
N LYS A 593 31.25 -41.46 26.37
CA LYS A 593 32.52 -41.23 27.07
C LYS A 593 33.50 -40.48 26.18
N THR A 594 33.70 -40.93 24.93
CA THR A 594 34.62 -40.25 23.99
C THR A 594 34.19 -38.82 23.66
N PHE A 595 32.87 -38.55 23.67
CA PHE A 595 32.33 -37.21 23.49
C PHE A 595 32.60 -36.33 24.71
N LEU A 596 32.28 -36.79 25.92
CA LEU A 596 32.47 -36.02 27.17
C LEU A 596 33.95 -35.77 27.48
N GLU A 597 34.83 -36.74 27.21
CA GLU A 597 36.28 -36.57 27.36
C GLU A 597 36.81 -35.50 26.40
N HIS A 598 36.41 -35.57 25.13
CA HIS A 598 36.78 -34.55 24.14
C HIS A 598 36.27 -33.15 24.52
N MET A 599 35.04 -33.04 25.05
CA MET A 599 34.51 -31.75 25.53
C MET A 599 35.28 -31.23 26.74
N SER A 600 35.73 -32.12 27.64
CA SER A 600 36.52 -31.72 28.81
C SER A 600 37.92 -31.20 28.46
N GLU A 601 38.52 -31.69 27.37
CA GLU A 601 39.83 -31.26 26.89
C GLU A 601 39.77 -29.95 26.08
N VAL A 602 38.77 -29.84 25.19
CA VAL A 602 38.67 -28.72 24.25
C VAL A 602 37.96 -27.51 24.86
N GLN A 603 36.98 -27.72 25.74
CA GLN A 603 36.18 -26.64 26.33
C GLN A 603 36.11 -26.75 27.87
N PRO A 604 37.09 -26.17 28.59
CA PRO A 604 37.07 -26.15 30.05
C PRO A 604 35.87 -25.36 30.61
N ASP A 605 35.24 -24.48 29.84
CA ASP A 605 34.05 -23.70 30.22
C ASP A 605 32.71 -24.39 29.86
N SER A 606 32.72 -25.72 29.68
CA SER A 606 31.50 -26.50 29.47
C SER A 606 30.51 -26.37 30.63
N LYS A 607 29.21 -26.55 30.36
CA LYS A 607 28.15 -26.52 31.38
C LYS A 607 28.33 -27.63 32.42
N GLN A 608 27.79 -27.40 33.61
CA GLN A 608 27.91 -28.34 34.73
C GLN A 608 27.41 -29.75 34.40
N GLY A 609 26.37 -29.90 33.57
CA GLY A 609 25.80 -31.22 33.25
C GLY A 609 26.80 -32.20 32.62
N VAL A 610 27.75 -31.69 31.84
CA VAL A 610 28.88 -32.45 31.27
C VAL A 610 29.74 -33.01 32.38
N TYR A 611 30.11 -32.15 33.33
CA TYR A 611 30.96 -32.52 34.47
C TYR A 611 30.24 -33.39 35.48
N ASP A 612 28.94 -33.16 35.72
CA ASP A 612 28.09 -33.98 36.59
C ASP A 612 27.95 -35.40 36.01
N THR A 613 27.62 -35.52 34.72
CA THR A 613 27.49 -36.81 34.03
C THR A 613 28.85 -37.51 33.91
N LEU A 614 29.93 -36.76 33.67
CA LEU A 614 31.29 -37.29 33.64
C LEU A 614 31.73 -37.75 35.04
N LEU A 615 31.40 -37.01 36.10
CA LEU A 615 31.67 -37.38 37.49
C LEU A 615 30.86 -38.61 37.89
N GLU A 616 29.59 -38.68 37.52
CA GLU A 616 28.75 -39.87 37.73
C GLU A 616 29.32 -41.09 37.00
N LEU A 617 29.66 -40.97 35.71
CA LEU A 617 30.29 -42.04 34.95
C LEU A 617 31.65 -42.45 35.54
N ARG A 618 32.46 -41.50 36.04
CA ARG A 618 33.76 -41.79 36.68
C ARG A 618 33.60 -42.44 38.06
N LEU A 619 32.68 -41.97 38.89
CA LEU A 619 32.36 -42.56 40.20
C LEU A 619 31.72 -43.93 40.04
N GLN A 620 30.86 -44.12 39.03
CA GLN A 620 30.29 -45.42 38.68
C GLN A 620 31.40 -46.38 38.23
N ASN A 621 32.31 -45.94 37.35
CA ASN A 621 33.46 -46.74 36.95
C ASN A 621 34.37 -47.05 38.16
N TRP A 622 34.66 -46.09 39.03
CA TRP A 622 35.48 -46.26 40.25
C TRP A 622 34.83 -47.22 41.26
N ALA A 623 33.51 -47.16 41.43
CA ALA A 623 32.77 -48.02 42.33
C ALA A 623 32.71 -49.47 41.84
N HIS A 624 32.61 -49.68 40.51
CA HIS A 624 32.54 -51.00 39.89
C HIS A 624 33.93 -51.61 39.60
N GLU A 625 35.00 -50.81 39.60
CA GLU A 625 36.37 -51.29 39.37
C GLU A 625 36.92 -52.08 40.56
N GLN A 626 37.45 -53.27 40.27
CA GLN A 626 38.00 -54.20 41.26
C GLN A 626 39.53 -54.14 41.34
N ASP A 627 40.20 -53.65 40.29
CA ASP A 627 41.66 -53.51 40.26
C ASP A 627 42.12 -52.29 41.08
N LEU A 628 42.96 -52.52 42.10
CA LEU A 628 43.46 -51.49 43.01
C LEU A 628 44.27 -50.40 42.29
N GLN A 629 45.05 -50.73 41.26
CA GLN A 629 45.88 -49.75 40.55
C GLN A 629 45.05 -48.84 39.65
N ILE A 630 44.05 -49.39 38.98
CA ILE A 630 43.12 -48.63 38.11
C ILE A 630 42.18 -47.81 38.99
N LYS A 631 41.75 -48.36 40.12
CA LYS A 631 40.92 -47.67 41.10
C LYS A 631 41.63 -46.47 41.73
N GLU A 632 42.93 -46.57 42.03
CA GLU A 632 43.72 -45.45 42.54
C GLU A 632 43.94 -44.35 41.47
N LYS A 633 44.12 -44.74 40.20
CA LYS A 633 44.17 -43.78 39.09
C LYS A 633 42.84 -43.05 38.91
N LEU A 634 41.72 -43.78 38.85
CA LEU A 634 40.37 -43.22 38.78
C LEU A 634 40.06 -42.35 40.01
N HIS A 635 40.53 -42.73 41.20
CA HIS A 635 40.41 -41.95 42.42
C HIS A 635 41.11 -40.59 42.29
N ASN A 636 42.38 -40.59 41.87
CA ASN A 636 43.16 -39.37 41.68
C ASN A 636 42.57 -38.48 40.57
N GLU A 637 42.12 -39.06 39.45
CA GLU A 637 41.45 -38.34 38.37
C GLU A 637 40.12 -37.72 38.82
N THR A 638 39.39 -38.39 39.71
CA THR A 638 38.13 -37.89 40.28
C THR A 638 38.37 -36.77 41.29
N ILE A 639 39.40 -36.89 42.14
CA ILE A 639 39.82 -35.81 43.04
C ILE A 639 40.29 -34.59 42.25
N LEU A 640 41.09 -34.78 41.20
CA LEU A 640 41.54 -33.70 40.34
C LEU A 640 40.36 -32.99 39.67
N LEU A 641 39.34 -33.75 39.24
CA LEU A 641 38.11 -33.19 38.70
C LEU A 641 37.35 -32.38 39.78
N LEU A 642 37.24 -32.85 41.01
CA LEU A 642 36.62 -32.09 42.12
C LEU A 642 37.42 -30.83 42.50
N LYS A 643 38.76 -30.92 42.46
CA LYS A 643 39.69 -29.81 42.76
C LYS A 643 39.82 -28.78 41.63
N SER A 644 39.28 -29.07 40.44
CA SER A 644 39.34 -28.17 39.29
C SER A 644 38.52 -26.88 39.45
N GLY A 645 37.84 -26.70 40.59
CA GLY A 645 37.00 -25.53 40.89
C GLY A 645 35.64 -25.54 40.19
N LYS A 646 35.37 -26.54 39.35
CA LYS A 646 34.15 -26.62 38.53
C LYS A 646 32.88 -26.95 39.32
N PHE A 647 32.97 -27.42 40.57
CA PHE A 647 31.80 -27.78 41.38
C PHE A 647 31.37 -26.72 42.41
N GLN A 648 31.91 -25.50 42.31
CA GLN A 648 31.61 -24.40 43.25
C GLN A 648 30.17 -23.88 43.18
N ASP A 649 29.46 -24.01 42.06
CA ASP A 649 28.06 -23.53 41.97
C ASP A 649 27.02 -24.62 42.20
N VAL A 650 27.43 -25.90 42.17
CA VAL A 650 26.54 -27.07 42.20
C VAL A 650 26.95 -28.05 43.31
N PHE A 651 27.23 -27.46 44.48
CA PHE A 651 27.66 -28.13 45.69
C PHE A 651 26.75 -29.27 46.12
N ASP A 652 25.44 -29.04 46.19
CA ASP A 652 24.49 -30.03 46.72
C ASP A 652 24.51 -31.32 45.90
N LYS A 653 24.59 -31.23 44.57
CA LYS A 653 24.63 -32.41 43.69
C LYS A 653 25.97 -33.13 43.78
N ALA A 654 27.09 -32.39 43.76
CA ALA A 654 28.41 -32.98 43.93
C ALA A 654 28.54 -33.69 45.30
N LEU A 655 27.97 -33.10 46.35
CA LEU A 655 27.90 -33.69 47.68
C LEU A 655 27.04 -34.96 47.70
N VAL A 656 25.86 -34.94 47.08
CA VAL A 656 24.99 -36.12 46.97
C VAL A 656 25.69 -37.24 46.19
N LEU A 657 26.31 -36.96 45.05
CA LEU A 657 27.06 -37.95 44.27
C LEU A 657 28.22 -38.55 45.08
N CYS A 658 28.97 -37.70 45.81
CA CYS A 658 30.04 -38.16 46.68
C CYS A 658 29.52 -38.99 47.88
N GLN A 659 28.40 -38.59 48.49
CA GLN A 659 27.78 -39.31 49.60
C GLN A 659 27.19 -40.66 49.15
N MET A 660 26.51 -40.70 48.00
CA MET A 660 25.96 -41.93 47.42
C MET A 660 27.04 -42.98 47.17
N HIS A 661 28.24 -42.56 46.74
CA HIS A 661 29.38 -43.43 46.49
C HIS A 661 30.38 -43.53 47.67
N ASN A 662 30.06 -42.97 48.85
CA ASN A 662 30.91 -42.98 50.07
C ASN A 662 32.32 -42.37 49.90
N PHE A 663 32.44 -41.28 49.17
CA PHE A 663 33.70 -40.60 48.85
C PHE A 663 34.09 -39.53 49.89
N LYS A 664 34.79 -39.93 50.96
CA LYS A 664 35.07 -39.11 52.16
C LYS A 664 35.88 -37.82 51.89
N ASP A 665 36.96 -37.92 51.12
CA ASP A 665 37.86 -36.78 50.88
C ASP A 665 37.20 -35.70 50.03
N GLY A 666 36.27 -36.08 49.14
CA GLY A 666 35.45 -35.11 48.40
C GLY A 666 34.45 -34.38 49.29
N ILE A 667 33.84 -35.04 50.28
CA ILE A 667 32.86 -34.42 51.20
C ILE A 667 33.50 -33.32 52.04
N LEU A 668 34.67 -33.58 52.63
CA LEU A 668 35.39 -32.59 53.44
C LEU A 668 35.84 -31.40 52.61
N TYR A 669 36.40 -31.67 51.42
CA TYR A 669 36.81 -30.62 50.48
C TYR A 669 35.63 -29.71 50.09
N LEU A 670 34.47 -30.30 49.81
CA LEU A 670 33.27 -29.55 49.45
C LEU A 670 32.81 -28.65 50.61
N TYR A 671 32.78 -29.14 51.87
CA TYR A 671 32.38 -28.32 53.02
C TYR A 671 33.30 -27.10 53.24
N GLU A 672 34.62 -27.28 53.10
CA GLU A 672 35.61 -26.20 53.24
C GLU A 672 35.45 -25.12 52.16
N GLN A 673 35.21 -25.51 50.91
CA GLN A 673 35.03 -24.56 49.81
C GLN A 673 33.77 -23.69 49.97
N HIS A 674 32.69 -24.24 50.52
CA HIS A 674 31.39 -23.57 50.62
C HIS A 674 31.18 -22.72 51.87
N LYS A 675 32.23 -22.54 52.70
CA LYS A 675 32.16 -21.75 53.93
C LYS A 675 31.04 -22.22 54.88
N LEU A 676 30.66 -23.50 54.80
CA LEU A 676 29.66 -24.10 55.68
C LEU A 676 30.33 -24.43 57.03
N PHE A 677 30.86 -23.40 57.68
CA PHE A 677 31.67 -23.52 58.89
C PHE A 677 30.89 -24.14 60.03
N GLN A 678 29.57 -23.91 60.11
CA GLN A 678 28.68 -24.57 61.07
C GLN A 678 28.57 -26.08 60.82
N GLN A 679 28.57 -26.54 59.55
CA GLN A 679 28.50 -27.96 59.20
C GLN A 679 29.85 -28.65 59.40
N ILE A 680 30.96 -27.95 59.13
CA ILE A 680 32.32 -28.40 59.49
C ILE A 680 32.43 -28.53 61.02
N MET A 681 31.97 -27.51 61.74
CA MET A 681 31.92 -27.49 63.20
C MET A 681 31.04 -28.65 63.70
N HIS A 682 29.86 -28.87 63.14
CA HIS A 682 28.97 -29.98 63.50
C HIS A 682 29.57 -31.36 63.18
N TYR A 683 30.24 -31.51 62.04
CA TYR A 683 30.96 -32.73 61.67
C TYR A 683 32.08 -33.02 62.67
N HIS A 684 32.85 -32.02 63.09
CA HIS A 684 33.88 -32.19 64.12
C HIS A 684 33.30 -32.36 65.53
N MET A 685 32.15 -31.75 65.85
CA MET A 685 31.42 -31.94 67.11
C MET A 685 30.84 -33.35 67.22
N GLN A 686 30.23 -33.88 66.16
CA GLN A 686 29.74 -35.27 66.09
C GLN A 686 30.89 -36.29 66.21
N ASN A 687 32.07 -35.94 65.69
CA ASN A 687 33.28 -36.75 65.78
C ASN A 687 34.15 -36.48 67.04
N GLY A 688 33.70 -35.62 67.97
CA GLY A 688 34.34 -35.41 69.28
C GLY A 688 35.66 -34.61 69.31
N GLN A 689 35.93 -33.74 68.34
CA GLN A 689 37.23 -33.06 68.16
C GLN A 689 37.26 -31.62 68.73
N TYR A 690 37.39 -31.41 70.06
CA TYR A 690 37.26 -30.10 70.74
C TYR A 690 38.25 -29.01 70.30
N ARG A 691 39.51 -29.36 70.10
CA ARG A 691 40.55 -28.41 69.69
C ARG A 691 40.27 -27.79 68.32
N LYS A 692 39.78 -28.62 67.38
CA LYS A 692 39.42 -28.17 66.04
C LYS A 692 38.20 -27.26 66.04
N VAL A 693 37.33 -27.32 67.06
CA VAL A 693 36.18 -26.42 67.20
C VAL A 693 36.63 -24.99 67.53
N VAL A 694 37.58 -24.83 68.45
CA VAL A 694 38.17 -23.50 68.76
C VAL A 694 38.97 -22.98 67.58
N GLU A 695 39.77 -23.83 66.92
CA GLU A 695 40.50 -23.47 65.70
C GLU A 695 39.54 -23.03 64.57
N VAL A 696 38.38 -23.68 64.41
CA VAL A 696 37.33 -23.25 63.48
C VAL A 696 36.73 -21.89 63.89
N CYS A 697 36.51 -21.62 65.17
CA CYS A 697 36.07 -20.31 65.65
C CYS A 697 37.14 -19.21 65.50
N GLU A 698 38.42 -19.53 65.66
CA GLU A 698 39.53 -18.59 65.45
C GLU A 698 39.73 -18.28 63.96
N LEU A 699 39.63 -19.28 63.09
CA LEU A 699 39.80 -19.14 61.65
C LEU A 699 38.61 -18.45 60.98
N TYR A 700 37.38 -18.74 61.44
CA TYR A 700 36.16 -18.31 60.74
C TYR A 700 35.24 -17.40 61.57
N GLY A 701 35.51 -17.20 62.86
CA GLY A 701 34.66 -16.40 63.76
C GLY A 701 34.72 -14.88 63.55
N GLU A 702 35.68 -14.36 62.78
CA GLU A 702 35.60 -12.97 62.32
C GLU A 702 34.56 -12.76 61.21
N GLN A 703 34.23 -13.82 60.47
CA GLN A 703 33.28 -13.80 59.35
C GLN A 703 31.85 -14.05 59.82
N GLU A 704 31.66 -14.96 60.78
CA GLU A 704 30.36 -15.24 61.39
C GLU A 704 30.40 -15.05 62.91
N ALA A 705 29.81 -13.95 63.39
CA ALA A 705 29.69 -13.66 64.82
C ALA A 705 28.85 -14.70 65.59
N CYS A 706 27.94 -15.40 64.91
CA CYS A 706 27.10 -16.45 65.48
C CYS A 706 27.89 -17.73 65.82
N LEU A 707 29.07 -17.96 65.22
CA LEU A 707 29.95 -19.07 65.63
C LEU A 707 30.44 -18.88 67.06
N TRP A 708 30.65 -17.64 67.50
CA TRP A 708 30.99 -17.32 68.89
C TRP A 708 29.81 -17.56 69.84
N GLU A 709 28.58 -17.32 69.40
CA GLU A 709 27.36 -17.62 70.16
C GLU A 709 27.11 -19.13 70.25
N GLN A 710 27.30 -19.88 69.16
CA GLN A 710 27.16 -21.34 69.11
C GLN A 710 28.28 -22.05 69.88
N ALA A 711 29.51 -21.52 69.82
CA ALA A 711 30.62 -21.98 70.63
C ALA A 711 30.38 -21.67 72.11
N LEU A 712 29.95 -20.45 72.46
CA LEU A 712 29.59 -20.09 73.84
C LEU A 712 28.44 -20.97 74.34
N GLY A 713 27.45 -21.25 73.50
CA GLY A 713 26.36 -22.19 73.79
C GLY A 713 26.87 -23.61 74.00
N TYR A 714 27.67 -24.16 73.09
CA TYR A 714 28.23 -25.52 73.18
C TYR A 714 29.12 -25.70 74.41
N PHE A 715 30.02 -24.75 74.68
CA PHE A 715 30.88 -24.76 75.87
C PHE A 715 30.08 -24.50 77.15
N ALA A 716 29.02 -23.69 77.11
CA ALA A 716 28.14 -23.51 78.25
C ALA A 716 27.36 -24.78 78.59
N HIS A 717 26.98 -25.63 77.62
CA HIS A 717 26.18 -26.85 77.84
C HIS A 717 27.00 -28.09 78.24
N LYS A 718 28.34 -28.05 78.21
CA LYS A 718 29.23 -29.17 78.58
C LYS A 718 29.64 -29.08 80.06
N GLU A 719 29.60 -30.20 80.78
CA GLU A 719 29.92 -30.29 82.23
C GLU A 719 31.44 -30.30 82.54
N GLU A 720 32.31 -30.26 81.53
CA GLU A 720 33.77 -30.24 81.69
C GLU A 720 34.31 -28.80 81.87
N ASP A 721 35.46 -28.62 82.53
CA ASP A 721 36.09 -27.32 82.85
C ASP A 721 36.47 -26.52 81.57
N CYS A 722 35.50 -25.83 80.96
CA CYS A 722 35.68 -25.01 79.75
C CYS A 722 35.95 -23.52 80.06
N LYS A 723 36.46 -23.19 81.27
CA LYS A 723 36.61 -21.80 81.76
C LYS A 723 37.50 -20.92 80.87
N GLU A 724 38.60 -21.48 80.37
CA GLU A 724 39.57 -20.78 79.52
C GLU A 724 38.98 -20.44 78.15
N TYR A 725 38.24 -21.39 77.55
CA TYR A 725 37.58 -21.19 76.27
C TYR A 725 36.40 -20.19 76.38
N MET A 726 35.67 -20.16 77.49
CA MET A 726 34.56 -19.21 77.70
C MET A 726 35.04 -17.75 77.90
N ALA A 727 36.11 -17.53 78.66
CA ALA A 727 36.66 -16.18 78.89
C ALA A 727 37.22 -15.57 77.60
N ALA A 728 37.88 -16.38 76.77
CA ALA A 728 38.39 -15.97 75.46
C ALA A 728 37.25 -15.53 74.51
N VAL A 729 36.10 -16.21 74.56
CA VAL A 729 34.91 -15.88 73.76
C VAL A 729 34.26 -14.56 74.24
N LEU A 730 34.13 -14.33 75.56
CA LEU A 730 33.45 -13.15 76.12
C LEU A 730 34.18 -11.82 75.91
N ALA A 731 35.51 -11.81 76.06
CA ALA A 731 36.32 -10.61 75.82
C ALA A 731 36.19 -10.08 74.37
N ARG A 732 35.99 -10.99 73.41
CA ARG A 732 35.81 -10.67 71.99
C ARG A 732 34.39 -10.18 71.67
N ILE A 733 33.39 -10.62 72.42
CA ILE A 733 32.00 -10.16 72.31
C ILE A 733 31.87 -8.69 72.75
N GLU A 734 32.57 -8.29 73.82
CA GLU A 734 32.56 -6.92 74.34
C GLU A 734 33.18 -5.92 73.37
N THR A 735 34.39 -6.21 72.86
CA THR A 735 35.11 -5.30 71.96
C THR A 735 34.34 -5.02 70.67
N LYS A 736 33.61 -6.01 70.16
CA LYS A 736 32.84 -5.92 68.92
C LYS A 736 31.35 -5.60 69.15
N ASN A 737 30.94 -5.38 70.41
CA ASN A 737 29.57 -5.03 70.81
C ASN A 737 28.49 -5.97 70.23
N LEU A 738 28.82 -7.26 70.11
CA LEU A 738 28.07 -8.25 69.31
C LEU A 738 26.73 -8.66 69.91
N MET A 739 26.59 -8.59 71.25
CA MET A 739 25.36 -8.97 71.94
C MET A 739 24.85 -7.87 72.88
N PRO A 740 23.52 -7.64 72.95
CA PRO A 740 22.92 -6.82 73.99
C PRO A 740 23.28 -7.35 75.38
N PRO A 741 23.47 -6.47 76.38
CA PRO A 741 23.88 -6.91 77.71
C PRO A 741 22.89 -7.87 78.38
N LEU A 742 21.61 -7.74 78.05
CA LEU A 742 20.55 -8.64 78.49
C LEU A 742 20.74 -10.07 77.94
N LEU A 743 21.18 -10.20 76.68
CA LEU A 743 21.29 -11.48 75.98
C LEU A 743 22.49 -12.30 76.49
N VAL A 744 23.62 -11.63 76.74
CA VAL A 744 24.83 -12.26 77.33
C VAL A 744 24.52 -12.86 78.70
N VAL A 745 23.76 -12.12 79.53
CA VAL A 745 23.33 -12.60 80.85
C VAL A 745 22.36 -13.77 80.71
N GLN A 746 21.43 -13.73 79.75
CA GLN A 746 20.50 -14.84 79.51
C GLN A 746 21.22 -16.11 79.06
N THR A 747 22.15 -16.06 78.10
CA THR A 747 22.85 -17.26 77.59
C THR A 747 23.71 -17.94 78.66
N LEU A 748 24.34 -17.15 79.54
CA LEU A 748 25.15 -17.68 80.65
C LEU A 748 24.31 -18.12 81.85
N ALA A 749 23.11 -17.56 82.03
CA ALA A 749 22.21 -17.95 83.13
C ALA A 749 21.68 -19.39 83.02
N HIS A 750 21.79 -20.02 81.84
CA HIS A 750 21.29 -21.37 81.63
C HIS A 750 22.18 -22.48 82.24
N ASN A 751 23.39 -22.18 82.75
CA ASN A 751 24.23 -23.17 83.46
C ASN A 751 24.95 -22.67 84.72
N SER A 752 25.06 -23.54 85.73
CA SER A 752 25.50 -23.25 87.11
C SER A 752 27.02 -23.14 87.34
N THR A 753 27.84 -23.17 86.30
CA THR A 753 29.32 -23.16 86.40
C THR A 753 29.96 -21.79 86.15
N ALA A 754 29.20 -20.79 85.70
CA ALA A 754 29.69 -19.43 85.45
C ALA A 754 29.52 -18.52 86.67
N THR A 755 30.61 -17.92 87.16
CA THR A 755 30.57 -16.95 88.29
C THR A 755 30.30 -15.53 87.82
N LEU A 756 29.53 -14.75 88.59
CA LEU A 756 29.16 -13.34 88.32
C LEU A 756 30.38 -12.40 88.11
N SER A 757 31.55 -12.84 88.54
CA SER A 757 32.84 -12.16 88.31
C SER A 757 33.16 -11.94 86.83
N VAL A 758 32.65 -12.78 85.93
CA VAL A 758 33.00 -12.73 84.50
C VAL A 758 32.22 -11.65 83.73
N ILE A 759 31.11 -11.12 84.26
CA ILE A 759 30.16 -10.23 83.52
C ILE A 759 30.08 -8.79 84.08
N LYS A 760 30.51 -8.55 85.33
CA LYS A 760 30.27 -7.28 86.05
C LYS A 760 30.84 -6.04 85.34
N ASP A 761 32.07 -6.13 84.83
CA ASP A 761 32.77 -4.98 84.25
C ASP A 761 32.16 -4.52 82.91
N TYR A 762 31.60 -5.48 82.16
CA TYR A 762 30.92 -5.23 80.87
C TYR A 762 29.68 -4.32 80.99
N LEU A 763 28.89 -4.43 82.07
CA LEU A 763 27.60 -3.73 82.19
C LEU A 763 27.72 -2.23 82.50
N ILE A 764 28.70 -1.83 83.32
CA ILE A 764 28.81 -0.46 83.85
C ILE A 764 29.16 0.53 82.73
N SER A 765 30.07 0.14 81.85
CA SER A 765 30.60 1.00 80.78
C SER A 765 29.51 1.44 79.77
N LYS A 766 28.52 0.59 79.50
CA LYS A 766 27.54 0.80 78.41
C LYS A 766 26.43 1.81 78.73
N LEU A 767 26.02 1.94 80.00
CA LEU A 767 24.89 2.81 80.40
C LEU A 767 25.22 4.31 80.37
N GLN A 768 26.44 4.70 80.77
CA GLN A 768 26.83 6.12 80.86
C GLN A 768 26.83 6.83 79.49
N ARG A 769 27.12 6.09 78.41
CA ARG A 769 27.21 6.67 77.06
C ARG A 769 25.86 7.13 76.51
N GLN A 770 24.75 6.51 76.88
CA GLN A 770 23.43 6.79 76.29
C GLN A 770 22.80 8.10 76.80
N SER A 771 23.00 8.47 78.06
CA SER A 771 22.34 9.64 78.66
C SER A 771 22.75 10.99 78.03
N CYS A 772 24.01 11.13 77.61
CA CYS A 772 24.53 12.39 77.06
C CYS A 772 23.90 12.78 75.70
N GLN A 773 23.42 11.79 74.92
CA GLN A 773 22.91 12.04 73.58
C GLN A 773 21.52 12.73 73.59
N ILE A 774 20.70 12.49 74.61
CA ILE A 774 19.30 12.94 74.66
C ILE A 774 19.18 14.47 74.80
N GLU A 775 20.03 15.10 75.60
CA GLU A 775 19.95 16.54 75.91
C GLU A 775 20.19 17.45 74.69
N GLN A 776 20.99 16.99 73.72
CA GLN A 776 21.38 17.82 72.56
C GLN A 776 20.24 18.00 71.56
N ASP A 777 19.33 17.05 71.45
CA ASP A 777 18.29 17.06 70.42
C ASP A 777 17.09 17.95 70.80
N GLU A 778 16.78 18.11 72.08
CA GLU A 778 15.67 18.95 72.55
C GLU A 778 15.85 20.45 72.19
N GLN A 779 17.08 20.95 72.24
CA GLN A 779 17.38 22.37 71.96
C GLN A 779 17.11 22.76 70.50
N LYS A 780 17.30 21.83 69.55
CA LYS A 780 17.10 22.12 68.11
C LYS A 780 15.63 22.32 67.78
N ILE A 781 14.72 21.61 68.46
CA ILE A 781 13.28 21.60 68.16
C ILE A 781 12.62 22.97 68.42
N GLN A 782 13.05 23.70 69.44
CA GLN A 782 12.44 25.00 69.79
C GLN A 782 12.66 26.06 68.71
N LYS A 783 13.89 26.18 68.18
CA LYS A 783 14.25 27.21 67.18
C LYS A 783 13.37 27.14 65.93
N TYR A 784 13.15 25.94 65.38
CA TYR A 784 12.39 25.78 64.13
C TYR A 784 10.90 26.15 64.24
N ARG A 785 10.30 26.08 65.44
CA ARG A 785 8.88 26.42 65.63
C ARG A 785 8.60 27.91 65.49
N GLU A 786 9.54 28.75 65.93
CA GLU A 786 9.36 30.21 65.91
C GLU A 786 9.40 30.78 64.49
N GLU A 787 10.35 30.31 63.67
CA GLU A 787 10.50 30.74 62.27
C GLU A 787 9.27 30.39 61.43
N THR A 788 8.72 29.19 61.61
CA THR A 788 7.54 28.73 60.87
C THR A 788 6.32 29.63 61.11
N LYS A 789 6.18 30.20 62.31
CA LYS A 789 5.05 31.08 62.64
C LYS A 789 5.13 32.43 61.93
N ARG A 790 6.33 33.00 61.80
CA ARG A 790 6.55 34.29 61.12
C ARG A 790 6.18 34.20 59.64
N ILE A 791 6.70 33.19 58.94
CA ILE A 791 6.47 33.00 57.50
C ILE A 791 4.98 32.89 57.15
N ARG A 792 4.17 32.25 58.01
CA ARG A 792 2.71 32.13 57.77
C ARG A 792 1.98 33.47 57.84
N GLN A 793 2.41 34.36 58.72
CA GLN A 793 1.81 35.70 58.85
C GLN A 793 2.06 36.53 57.59
N ASP A 794 3.29 36.50 57.06
CA ASP A 794 3.66 37.22 55.84
C ASP A 794 2.83 36.77 54.62
N ILE A 795 2.50 35.48 54.52
CA ILE A 795 1.68 34.92 53.43
C ILE A 795 0.24 35.44 53.50
N GLU A 796 -0.35 35.56 54.69
CA GLU A 796 -1.72 36.06 54.86
C GLU A 796 -1.84 37.55 54.51
N GLU A 797 -0.83 38.35 54.87
CA GLU A 797 -0.80 39.78 54.56
C GLU A 797 -0.74 40.02 53.05
N LEU A 798 0.08 39.26 52.32
CA LEU A 798 0.21 39.37 50.86
C LEU A 798 -1.06 39.00 50.08
N LYS A 799 -1.96 38.18 50.64
CA LYS A 799 -3.20 37.75 49.96
C LYS A 799 -4.38 38.71 50.12
N THR A 800 -4.45 39.43 51.23
CA THR A 800 -5.68 40.11 51.66
C THR A 800 -5.59 41.64 51.59
N SER A 801 -4.38 42.22 51.54
CA SER A 801 -4.18 43.67 51.57
C SER A 801 -3.84 44.26 50.18
N PRO A 802 -4.45 45.39 49.78
CA PRO A 802 -4.08 46.08 48.54
C PRO A 802 -2.70 46.74 48.69
N LYS A 803 -1.78 46.43 47.76
CA LYS A 803 -0.40 46.93 47.79
C LYS A 803 -0.25 48.16 46.89
N ILE A 804 0.16 49.29 47.45
CA ILE A 804 0.37 50.54 46.69
C ILE A 804 1.76 50.51 46.06
N PHE A 805 1.85 50.66 44.73
CA PHE A 805 3.12 50.75 44.01
C PHE A 805 3.54 52.22 43.84
N GLN A 806 4.45 52.69 44.69
CA GLN A 806 4.95 54.08 44.65
C GLN A 806 6.23 54.26 43.82
N LYS A 807 6.75 53.19 43.18
CA LYS A 807 7.99 53.26 42.42
C LYS A 807 7.77 53.96 41.07
N THR A 808 8.43 55.10 40.90
CA THR A 808 8.36 55.97 39.71
C THR A 808 9.44 55.68 38.67
N LYS A 809 10.31 54.69 38.90
CA LYS A 809 11.40 54.29 38.00
C LYS A 809 11.31 52.81 37.62
N CYS A 810 11.66 52.49 36.39
CA CYS A 810 11.71 51.12 35.89
C CYS A 810 12.89 50.36 36.52
N SER A 811 12.68 49.11 36.94
CA SER A 811 13.72 48.32 37.63
C SER A 811 14.79 47.74 36.68
N ILE A 812 14.60 47.84 35.36
CA ILE A 812 15.58 47.41 34.34
C ILE A 812 16.38 48.60 33.81
N CYS A 813 15.71 49.61 33.25
CA CYS A 813 16.39 50.74 32.60
C CYS A 813 16.61 51.94 33.55
N THR A 814 16.06 51.92 34.77
CA THR A 814 16.17 52.97 35.80
C THR A 814 15.60 54.36 35.43
N SER A 815 15.12 54.53 34.20
CA SER A 815 14.41 55.73 33.73
C SER A 815 13.03 55.87 34.38
N ALA A 816 12.48 57.09 34.35
CA ALA A 816 11.13 57.37 34.82
C ALA A 816 10.10 56.50 34.08
N LEU A 817 9.15 55.93 34.83
CA LEU A 817 8.11 55.05 34.28
C LEU A 817 7.13 55.87 33.41
N GLU A 818 7.05 55.48 32.14
CA GLU A 818 6.08 56.01 31.17
C GLU A 818 4.98 54.96 30.97
N LEU A 819 3.76 55.43 30.69
CA LEU A 819 2.62 54.55 30.43
C LEU A 819 2.75 53.98 29.00
N PRO A 820 2.53 52.67 28.78
CA PRO A 820 2.06 51.63 29.72
C PRO A 820 3.17 50.93 30.56
N SER A 821 2.86 50.59 31.81
CA SER A 821 3.78 49.93 32.79
C SER A 821 3.19 48.67 33.43
N VAL A 822 4.07 47.71 33.79
CA VAL A 822 3.73 46.43 34.44
C VAL A 822 4.28 46.40 35.87
N HIS A 823 3.47 45.96 36.83
CA HIS A 823 3.80 45.94 38.26
C HIS A 823 3.59 44.54 38.86
N PHE A 824 4.57 44.06 39.64
CA PHE A 824 4.51 42.76 40.34
C PHE A 824 4.36 42.94 41.85
N LEU A 825 3.67 42.01 42.54
CA LEU A 825 3.47 42.04 44.01
C LEU A 825 4.76 41.98 44.84
N CYS A 826 5.89 41.57 44.25
CA CYS A 826 7.23 41.74 44.82
C CYS A 826 7.71 43.22 44.83
N SER A 827 6.85 44.16 44.43
CA SER A 827 7.09 45.60 44.39
C SER A 827 8.15 46.02 43.36
N HIS A 828 8.33 45.26 42.28
CA HIS A 828 9.10 45.65 41.10
C HIS A 828 8.17 46.16 39.98
N SER A 829 8.58 47.26 39.35
CA SER A 829 7.84 47.95 38.29
C SER A 829 8.70 48.07 37.04
N PHE A 830 8.11 47.90 35.85
CA PHE A 830 8.79 47.89 34.56
C PHE A 830 7.99 48.65 33.48
N HIS A 831 8.64 49.26 32.49
CA HIS A 831 7.95 49.68 31.25
C HIS A 831 7.48 48.45 30.49
N GLN A 832 6.33 48.51 29.81
CA GLN A 832 5.84 47.39 29.01
C GLN A 832 6.88 46.89 27.99
N HIS A 833 7.52 47.82 27.26
CA HIS A 833 8.55 47.45 26.28
C HIS A 833 9.81 46.84 26.92
N CYS A 834 10.22 47.33 28.10
CA CYS A 834 11.35 46.75 28.83
C CYS A 834 11.00 45.36 29.39
N PHE A 835 9.74 45.11 29.73
CA PHE A 835 9.28 43.80 30.20
C PHE A 835 9.21 42.79 29.04
N GLU A 836 8.59 43.15 27.92
CA GLU A 836 8.49 42.29 26.73
C GLU A 836 9.86 41.91 26.15
N SER A 837 10.86 42.78 26.30
CA SER A 837 12.22 42.51 25.79
C SER A 837 13.05 41.57 26.68
N TYR A 838 12.73 41.45 27.99
CA TYR A 838 13.54 40.72 28.97
C TYR A 838 12.80 39.58 29.68
N SER A 839 11.50 39.38 29.42
CA SER A 839 10.70 38.29 29.98
C SER A 839 10.25 37.33 28.90
N GLU A 840 10.49 36.03 29.10
CA GLU A 840 10.01 34.95 28.22
C GLU A 840 8.57 34.51 28.58
N SER A 841 8.04 34.97 29.71
CA SER A 841 6.72 34.57 30.24
C SER A 841 6.04 35.74 30.94
N GLY A 842 4.79 36.02 30.58
CA GLY A 842 4.06 37.23 31.00
C GLY A 842 3.65 37.31 32.48
N SER A 843 3.93 36.29 33.28
CA SER A 843 3.45 36.15 34.66
C SER A 843 4.54 36.21 35.74
N GLU A 844 5.81 36.36 35.37
CA GLU A 844 6.93 36.27 36.32
C GLU A 844 7.81 37.53 36.34
N CYS A 845 8.27 37.93 37.53
CA CYS A 845 9.12 39.10 37.71
C CYS A 845 10.59 38.76 37.38
N PRO A 846 11.22 39.40 36.37
CA PRO A 846 12.57 39.04 35.92
C PRO A 846 13.66 39.14 37.00
N THR A 847 13.53 40.06 37.95
CA THR A 847 14.50 40.24 39.05
C THR A 847 14.42 39.19 40.15
N CYS A 848 13.23 38.66 40.44
CA CYS A 848 13.05 37.66 41.52
C CYS A 848 13.14 36.22 40.99
N LEU A 849 13.02 36.04 39.67
CA LEU A 849 13.04 34.75 39.02
C LEU A 849 14.27 33.88 39.36
N PRO A 850 15.52 34.40 39.40
CA PRO A 850 16.69 33.56 39.64
C PRO A 850 16.71 32.90 41.03
N GLU A 851 16.29 33.63 42.07
CA GLU A 851 16.27 33.12 43.44
C GLU A 851 15.09 32.17 43.66
N ASN A 852 13.90 32.53 43.15
CA ASN A 852 12.75 31.65 43.18
C ASN A 852 13.03 30.34 42.44
N ARG A 853 13.77 30.38 41.33
CA ARG A 853 14.17 29.19 40.58
C ARG A 853 15.09 28.28 41.41
N LYS A 854 16.05 28.82 42.15
CA LYS A 854 16.90 28.00 43.05
C LYS A 854 16.08 27.28 44.13
N VAL A 855 15.11 27.97 44.73
CA VAL A 855 14.23 27.37 45.74
C VAL A 855 13.34 26.29 45.11
N MET A 856 12.76 26.56 43.94
CA MET A 856 11.94 25.59 43.20
C MET A 856 12.75 24.39 42.70
N ASP A 857 14.03 24.58 42.34
CA ASP A 857 14.93 23.50 41.95
C ASP A 857 15.34 22.66 43.15
N MET A 858 15.55 23.26 44.33
CA MET A 858 15.77 22.53 45.58
C MET A 858 14.54 21.70 45.97
N ILE A 859 13.34 22.27 45.88
CA ILE A 859 12.09 21.54 46.13
C ILE A 859 11.93 20.39 45.13
N ARG A 860 12.15 20.64 43.84
CA ARG A 860 12.11 19.57 42.81
C ARG A 860 13.16 18.50 43.04
N ALA A 861 14.38 18.85 43.45
CA ALA A 861 15.41 17.87 43.76
C ALA A 861 15.07 17.03 45.02
N GLN A 862 14.35 17.62 45.98
CA GLN A 862 13.82 16.88 47.13
C GLN A 862 12.66 15.96 46.73
N GLU A 863 11.74 16.43 45.88
CA GLU A 863 10.64 15.62 45.33
C GLU A 863 11.15 14.47 44.46
N GLN A 864 12.17 14.69 43.63
CA GLN A 864 12.79 13.64 42.81
C GLN A 864 13.47 12.56 43.67
N LYS A 865 13.99 12.93 44.84
CA LYS A 865 14.57 11.97 45.80
C LYS A 865 13.52 11.18 46.57
N ARG A 866 12.24 11.57 46.52
CA ARG A 866 11.13 10.79 47.10
C ARG A 866 11.00 9.40 46.45
N ASP A 867 11.27 9.32 45.16
CA ASP A 867 11.00 8.14 44.35
C ASP A 867 12.19 7.15 44.33
N LEU A 868 13.29 7.45 45.04
CA LEU A 868 14.48 6.61 45.14
C LEU A 868 14.46 5.74 46.41
N HIS A 869 13.54 4.77 46.45
CA HIS A 869 13.40 3.82 47.57
C HIS A 869 14.68 2.99 47.83
N ASP A 870 15.43 2.69 46.78
CA ASP A 870 16.64 1.86 46.85
C ASP A 870 17.80 2.57 47.57
N GLN A 871 17.94 3.89 47.39
CA GLN A 871 18.94 4.67 48.12
C GLN A 871 18.61 4.76 49.61
N PHE A 872 17.33 4.89 49.95
CA PHE A 872 16.88 4.83 51.33
C PHE A 872 17.19 3.48 51.96
N GLN A 873 16.82 2.37 51.31
CA GLN A 873 17.12 1.02 51.81
C GLN A 873 18.63 0.76 51.93
N HIS A 874 19.43 1.23 50.98
CA HIS A 874 20.88 1.11 51.07
C HIS A 874 21.44 1.91 52.25
N GLN A 875 21.00 3.15 52.45
CA GLN A 875 21.43 3.95 53.60
C GLN A 875 20.98 3.37 54.94
N LEU A 876 19.81 2.73 54.99
CA LEU A 876 19.29 2.07 56.20
C LEU A 876 20.02 0.76 56.53
N LYS A 877 20.46 0.02 55.51
CA LYS A 877 21.21 -1.25 55.68
C LYS A 877 22.65 -1.02 56.14
N TYR A 878 23.26 0.09 55.73
CA TYR A 878 24.68 0.38 56.02
C TYR A 878 24.88 1.46 57.11
N SER A 879 23.82 2.09 57.62
CA SER A 879 23.95 3.02 58.75
C SER A 879 23.91 2.27 60.08
N ASN A 880 24.81 2.65 60.99
CA ASN A 880 24.79 2.16 62.38
C ASN A 880 23.63 2.76 63.19
N ASP A 881 22.96 3.80 62.69
CA ASP A 881 21.80 4.43 63.28
C ASP A 881 20.70 4.59 62.23
N SER A 882 19.85 3.57 62.13
CA SER A 882 18.76 3.49 61.16
C SER A 882 17.63 4.48 61.45
N PHE A 883 17.45 4.89 62.71
CA PHE A 883 16.35 5.78 63.11
C PHE A 883 16.58 7.22 62.61
N SER A 884 17.81 7.71 62.72
CA SER A 884 18.20 9.03 62.20
C SER A 884 17.99 9.15 60.68
N VAL A 885 18.27 8.07 59.93
CA VAL A 885 18.02 8.03 58.48
C VAL A 885 16.52 8.08 58.17
N VAL A 886 15.68 7.37 58.94
CA VAL A 886 14.23 7.42 58.78
C VAL A 886 13.67 8.82 59.06
N ALA A 887 14.15 9.49 60.12
CA ALA A 887 13.69 10.82 60.50
C ALA A 887 14.00 11.89 59.43
N ASP A 888 15.19 11.83 58.81
CA ASP A 888 15.58 12.73 57.72
C ASP A 888 14.70 12.54 56.47
N TYR A 889 14.43 11.29 56.07
CA TYR A 889 13.54 11.01 54.94
C TYR A 889 12.08 11.37 55.25
N PHE A 890 11.63 11.23 56.50
CA PHE A 890 10.31 11.71 56.91
C PHE A 890 10.19 13.23 56.79
N GLY A 891 11.22 13.99 57.20
CA GLY A 891 11.29 15.44 57.07
C GLY A 891 11.24 15.94 55.62
N ARG A 892 11.66 15.11 54.65
CA ARG A 892 11.60 15.37 53.20
C ARG A 892 10.21 15.14 52.59
N GLY A 893 9.19 14.82 53.40
CA GLY A 893 7.79 14.78 52.96
C GLY A 893 7.40 13.53 52.14
N VAL A 894 8.15 12.43 52.26
CA VAL A 894 7.96 11.20 51.46
C VAL A 894 6.54 10.60 51.57
N PHE A 895 5.82 10.90 52.65
CA PHE A 895 4.47 10.40 52.90
C PHE A 895 3.33 11.38 52.56
N ASN A 896 3.62 12.60 52.08
CA ASN A 896 2.59 13.58 51.69
C ASN A 896 2.15 13.35 50.23
N LYS A 897 1.14 12.49 50.00
CA LYS A 897 0.41 12.43 48.72
C LYS A 897 -0.55 13.62 48.61
N LEU A 898 -0.49 14.33 47.47
CA LEU A 898 -1.30 15.50 47.09
C LEU A 898 -2.80 15.35 47.37
N THR A 899 -3.38 16.24 48.19
CA THR A 899 -4.77 16.68 48.03
C THR A 899 -4.78 17.91 47.12
N LEU A 900 -5.04 17.68 45.83
CA LEU A 900 -5.62 18.70 44.95
C LEU A 900 -7.07 18.91 45.41
N ILE A 901 -7.38 20.07 45.98
CA ILE A 901 -8.77 20.52 46.20
C ILE A 901 -8.89 21.91 45.60
N THR A 902 -9.24 21.96 44.33
CA THR A 902 -10.12 23.01 43.80
C THR A 902 -11.55 22.69 44.26
N ASP A 903 -12.26 23.73 44.68
CA ASP A 903 -13.63 23.78 45.20
C ASP A 903 -13.87 23.29 46.64
N LEU A 904 -14.22 24.27 47.51
CA LEU A 904 -14.76 24.05 48.85
C LEU A 904 -16.03 23.17 48.79
N PRO A 905 -16.19 22.20 49.71
CA PRO A 905 -17.49 21.82 50.21
C PRO A 905 -17.78 22.50 51.56
N PRO A 906 -19.06 22.72 51.87
CA PRO A 906 -19.52 23.64 52.90
C PRO A 906 -19.35 23.07 54.31
N SER A 907 -19.35 23.99 55.27
CA SER A 907 -19.50 23.72 56.69
C SER A 907 -20.64 22.73 56.96
N LYS A 908 -20.34 21.64 57.70
CA LYS A 908 -21.27 21.00 58.64
C LYS A 908 -20.56 19.98 59.53
N SER A 909 -20.55 20.33 60.83
CA SER A 909 -20.69 19.49 62.03
C SER A 909 -19.93 18.16 62.12
N ALA A 910 -19.04 18.12 63.12
CA ALA A 910 -18.58 16.92 63.81
C ALA A 910 -19.71 15.92 64.10
N THR A 911 -19.45 14.64 63.88
CA THR A 911 -19.97 13.50 64.65
C THR A 911 -19.12 12.26 64.37
N ALA A 912 -18.98 11.44 65.41
CA ALA A 912 -18.07 10.32 65.58
C ALA A 912 -18.24 9.16 64.58
N LEU A 913 -17.25 8.25 64.59
CA LEU A 913 -17.18 6.82 64.21
C LEU A 913 -15.81 6.57 63.53
N ASP A 914 -14.94 5.62 63.88
CA ASP A 914 -14.99 4.58 64.90
C ASP A 914 -13.56 4.06 65.16
N ALA A 915 -13.30 3.65 66.41
CA ALA A 915 -11.98 3.30 66.96
C ALA A 915 -11.63 1.80 66.78
N SER A 916 -11.67 1.27 65.56
CA SER A 916 -11.59 -0.19 65.32
C SER A 916 -10.44 -0.69 64.43
N LEU A 917 -9.44 0.14 64.11
CA LEU A 917 -8.32 -0.27 63.23
C LEU A 917 -6.92 -0.26 63.86
N GLN A 918 -6.79 0.04 65.16
CA GLN A 918 -5.47 0.11 65.84
C GLN A 918 -5.14 -1.07 66.76
N GLN A 919 -5.93 -2.15 66.77
CA GLN A 919 -5.73 -3.27 67.72
C GLN A 919 -5.39 -4.63 67.10
N ASP A 920 -5.26 -4.75 65.77
CA ASP A 920 -5.08 -6.05 65.09
C ASP A 920 -3.68 -6.33 64.49
N LEU A 921 -2.68 -5.49 64.73
CA LEU A 921 -1.31 -5.72 64.20
C LEU A 921 -0.28 -6.19 65.25
N LEU A 922 -0.69 -6.48 66.49
CA LEU A 922 0.22 -6.93 67.56
C LEU A 922 0.03 -8.40 68.01
N VAL A 923 -0.86 -9.17 67.38
CA VAL A 923 -1.07 -10.58 67.74
C VAL A 923 -1.21 -11.44 66.48
N LYS A 924 -0.07 -11.93 65.94
CA LYS A 924 0.07 -13.22 65.24
C LYS A 924 1.51 -13.47 64.76
N THR A 925 2.46 -13.47 65.69
CA THR A 925 3.59 -14.42 65.63
C THR A 925 3.13 -15.72 66.29
N LYS A 926 2.69 -16.70 65.49
CA LYS A 926 2.78 -18.14 65.80
C LYS A 926 2.23 -19.02 64.67
N ARG A 927 3.09 -19.97 64.29
CA ARG A 927 2.85 -21.31 63.73
C ARG A 927 2.80 -21.49 62.21
N SER A 928 3.64 -22.48 61.83
CA SER A 928 3.57 -23.44 60.71
C SER A 928 3.72 -22.85 59.31
N THR A 929 4.66 -23.26 58.47
CA THR A 929 5.45 -24.51 58.36
C THR A 929 6.76 -24.19 57.63
#